data_AF-A0A1F7ZV51-F1
#
_entry.id   AF-A0A1F7ZV51-F1
#
_cell.length_a   1.000
_cell.length_b   1.000
_cell.length_c   1.000
_cell.angle_alpha   90.00
_cell.angle_beta   90.00
_cell.angle_gamma   90.00
#
_symmetry.space_group_name_H-M   'P 1'
#
loop_
_entity.id
_entity.type
_entity.pdbx_description
1 polymer ?
#
loop_
_entity_poly.entity_id
_entity_poly.type
_entity_poly.pdbx_seq_one_letter_code
_entity_poly.pdbx_strand_id
1 'polypeptide(L)'
;MKLYLLFFFFLTLHALPGVPRAAADKSPFFLLAGDSTTAVQTTNGGGWGNGFIQTTLSKGAKGQNYGRNGATTVSFRTRGDWDTLLKKLQEKPKANITIADYTSNLETFVGEVRNAGGVPILVTPLARRQYDNSTGVPTIIRSLENERVATIKAAKKTGASYIDLNRASTLYLNSIGPVSAHMYDLKAGDSTHLNAAGSQVFGGMVAGLIIQDFPQLGDAGFIHVDPKLQTALDKGQYYWPQYGTTFCGWLVAALSNSYLSQYLDLGVFLVMGATLQVLAHALRAWLPPLPLFAVTFFIASLGQAYQDTYANTFVASVKAAHRWLGFIHAMYMAGCLTGPFIATAVASAGARSHWELFYTAPLGLGVINFVLVVLAFRESLTFKRHVQGEMGSQETGHKGAMQEIQKTLAQPSVWILSLYFFFFLGAVITAGGWIVEYLVHVRNGDLKDMGYVPAGFYGGGFLGRLILAEPTYRLGERRMVFIYLLLCVGLELVFWLVPNIIAEAVAISLLGFFSGPFFATGISVASKIFTADIRSAAIAFIFVLGQVGGAIFPAVTGIMAAKLLYIVEHSPVHILTSTTCKQEHNMPQTAKTGNENINIDLASPPGWTYVGGDTVIGNVVRRSHIVTPDAMVTLTLIGRVKTKITVKRNNGQTTSTSHYRGRWQLFHTSRETLFHGPLHLPRSSVNDPLTWPFSVEIPTRPSGQVLQGHFIEESYLPLDKESLIHSTLPASFSSSGRGWRTSSEAFVEYYLEARLIYGRSGSSEVETATFPITIRHAPQPGIFNYDLQSRVLAGRAKSQRLLPGMEHAELSLKQKTQKLFGSSKVPEFHYTVEVNWPCAIQLDNPTPVPIIIGVKPSSASPEISDVAQKVQLNWVNMTIKSKTMVQAPGNLTPKHTHSHSHSSSHPIGLKRAFSRLESLLSLLREKGTSRLTLVVCFDFSFILMVPPNELELEVSLTVAEETKEFKLIDEPYKYIETCPAYLGA
;
A
#
# COMPACT_ATOMS: atom_id res chain seq x y z
N MET A 1 -10.61 -28.17 -42.26
CA MET A 1 -9.14 -28.30 -42.31
C MET A 1 -8.47 -26.99 -41.86
N LYS A 2 -8.35 -26.75 -40.55
CA LYS A 2 -7.59 -25.61 -39.93
C LYS A 2 -7.57 -25.75 -38.38
N LEU A 3 -7.01 -26.86 -37.88
CA LEU A 3 -6.91 -27.14 -36.43
C LEU A 3 -5.58 -27.81 -36.02
N TYR A 4 -4.52 -27.60 -36.82
CA TYR A 4 -3.21 -28.25 -36.65
C TYR A 4 -2.06 -27.29 -36.33
N LEU A 5 -2.33 -25.98 -36.22
CA LEU A 5 -1.31 -24.93 -36.10
C LEU A 5 -0.91 -24.54 -34.67
N LEU A 6 -1.59 -25.07 -33.63
CA LEU A 6 -1.19 -24.85 -32.23
C LEU A 6 -0.22 -25.91 -31.69
N PHE A 7 -0.01 -27.04 -32.39
CA PHE A 7 0.73 -28.19 -31.84
C PHE A 7 2.22 -28.22 -32.23
N PHE A 8 2.69 -27.27 -33.04
CA PHE A 8 4.04 -27.30 -33.65
C PHE A 8 5.04 -26.27 -33.10
N PHE A 9 4.68 -25.48 -32.08
CA PHE A 9 5.59 -24.47 -31.51
C PHE A 9 6.52 -25.00 -30.39
N PHE A 10 6.48 -26.31 -30.13
CA PHE A 10 7.25 -26.97 -29.05
C PHE A 10 7.99 -28.24 -29.53
N LEU A 11 8.62 -28.24 -30.72
CA LEU A 11 9.85 -29.02 -31.00
C LEU A 11 10.46 -28.72 -32.39
N THR A 12 11.38 -27.76 -32.49
CA THR A 12 12.53 -27.77 -33.43
C THR A 12 13.53 -26.69 -33.01
N LEU A 13 14.68 -27.08 -32.46
CA LEU A 13 15.79 -26.18 -32.15
C LEU A 13 17.00 -26.58 -33.02
N HIS A 14 17.74 -25.58 -33.51
CA HIS A 14 18.82 -25.69 -34.53
C HIS A 14 18.28 -25.96 -35.97
N ALA A 15 18.89 -25.45 -37.04
CA ALA A 15 20.18 -24.75 -37.18
C ALA A 15 20.13 -23.63 -38.25
N LEU A 16 20.94 -22.58 -38.05
CA LEU A 16 21.33 -21.58 -39.05
C LEU A 16 22.82 -21.22 -38.84
N PRO A 17 23.52 -20.67 -39.86
CA PRO A 17 24.98 -20.87 -40.00
C PRO A 17 25.85 -20.10 -39.00
N GLY A 18 27.06 -20.64 -38.79
CA GLY A 18 27.99 -20.17 -37.77
C GLY A 18 28.63 -18.82 -38.07
N VAL A 19 28.40 -17.86 -37.18
CA VAL A 19 29.26 -16.67 -37.01
C VAL A 19 30.66 -17.13 -36.58
N PRO A 20 31.77 -16.48 -37.02
CA PRO A 20 33.13 -16.90 -36.66
C PRO A 20 33.33 -17.03 -35.15
N ARG A 21 33.83 -18.19 -34.73
CA ARG A 21 34.00 -18.55 -33.32
C ARG A 21 35.23 -17.84 -32.75
N ALA A 22 35.01 -16.67 -32.16
CA ALA A 22 35.97 -16.07 -31.23
C ALA A 22 36.36 -17.10 -30.15
N ALA A 23 37.61 -17.03 -29.66
CA ALA A 23 38.14 -18.00 -28.72
C ALA A 23 37.23 -18.13 -27.49
N ALA A 24 36.89 -19.38 -27.13
CA ALA A 24 35.90 -19.64 -26.10
C ALA A 24 36.46 -19.37 -24.70
N ASP A 25 36.23 -18.15 -24.21
CA ASP A 25 36.51 -17.81 -22.82
C ASP A 25 35.67 -18.69 -21.88
N LYS A 26 36.27 -19.14 -20.78
CA LYS A 26 35.70 -20.21 -19.95
C LYS A 26 34.64 -19.63 -19.02
N SER A 27 33.37 -20.03 -19.21
CA SER A 27 32.26 -19.61 -18.35
C SER A 27 32.58 -19.80 -16.86
N PRO A 28 32.44 -18.76 -16.01
CA PRO A 28 32.89 -18.81 -14.63
C PRO A 28 32.09 -19.81 -13.78
N PHE A 29 32.77 -20.44 -12.82
CA PHE A 29 32.19 -21.40 -11.88
C PHE A 29 32.34 -20.92 -10.44
N PHE A 30 31.22 -20.59 -9.78
CA PHE A 30 31.20 -20.00 -8.44
C PHE A 30 31.14 -21.08 -7.35
N LEU A 31 32.20 -21.21 -6.57
CA LEU A 31 32.25 -22.08 -5.38
C LEU A 31 31.92 -21.26 -4.14
N LEU A 32 30.72 -21.41 -3.58
CA LEU A 32 30.32 -20.71 -2.35
C LEU A 32 30.65 -21.56 -1.12
N ALA A 33 31.45 -21.01 -0.22
CA ALA A 33 31.71 -21.55 1.11
C ALA A 33 31.41 -20.48 2.17
N GLY A 34 30.92 -20.89 3.34
CA GLY A 34 30.51 -19.96 4.39
C GLY A 34 29.72 -20.64 5.50
N ASP A 35 29.28 -19.81 6.45
CA ASP A 35 28.46 -20.23 7.59
C ASP A 35 26.99 -20.45 7.19
N SER A 36 26.10 -20.51 8.20
CA SER A 36 24.67 -20.71 7.98
C SER A 36 23.95 -19.55 7.29
N THR A 37 24.58 -18.38 7.12
CA THR A 37 24.05 -17.26 6.32
C THR A 37 24.33 -17.42 4.82
N THR A 38 25.31 -18.23 4.42
CA THR A 38 25.56 -18.63 3.03
C THR A 38 24.83 -19.93 2.66
N ALA A 39 24.45 -20.73 3.67
CA ALA A 39 24.10 -22.14 3.54
C ALA A 39 22.89 -22.50 2.66
N VAL A 40 22.88 -23.78 2.27
CA VAL A 40 21.75 -24.43 1.59
C VAL A 40 20.49 -24.41 2.47
N GLN A 41 19.34 -24.12 1.86
CA GLN A 41 18.04 -24.08 2.53
C GLN A 41 17.66 -25.44 3.13
N THR A 42 17.44 -25.51 4.44
CA THR A 42 16.89 -26.68 5.15
C THR A 42 15.88 -26.26 6.23
N THR A 43 15.24 -27.23 6.89
CA THR A 43 14.21 -27.00 7.92
C THR A 43 14.70 -26.20 9.13
N ASN A 44 16.01 -26.12 9.39
CA ASN A 44 16.64 -25.42 10.52
C ASN A 44 17.83 -24.53 10.10
N GLY A 45 17.79 -23.95 8.90
CA GLY A 45 18.68 -22.86 8.48
C GLY A 45 18.64 -22.62 6.97
N GLY A 46 19.14 -21.48 6.51
CA GLY A 46 19.13 -21.11 5.10
C GLY A 46 19.78 -19.76 4.87
N GLY A 47 20.43 -19.63 3.71
CA GLY A 47 21.27 -18.50 3.37
C GLY A 47 21.05 -17.95 1.97
N TRP A 48 21.78 -16.88 1.63
CA TRP A 48 21.69 -16.19 0.33
C TRP A 48 22.30 -16.99 -0.83
N GLY A 49 23.17 -17.97 -0.55
CA GLY A 49 23.97 -18.65 -1.56
C GLY A 49 23.15 -19.46 -2.58
N ASN A 50 22.00 -20.01 -2.17
CA ASN A 50 21.10 -20.67 -3.11
C ASN A 50 20.36 -19.68 -4.02
N GLY A 51 19.88 -18.55 -3.48
CA GLY A 51 19.27 -17.48 -4.28
C GLY A 51 20.22 -16.97 -5.35
N PHE A 52 21.47 -16.64 -5.00
CA PHE A 52 22.51 -16.25 -5.97
C PHE A 52 22.65 -17.29 -7.10
N ILE A 53 22.95 -18.55 -6.78
CA ILE A 53 23.16 -19.59 -7.82
C ILE A 53 21.92 -19.80 -8.69
N GLN A 54 20.71 -19.73 -8.12
CA GLN A 54 19.47 -20.08 -8.81
C GLN A 54 18.79 -18.92 -9.55
N THR A 55 19.00 -17.66 -9.15
CA THR A 55 18.29 -16.50 -9.72
C THR A 55 19.18 -15.41 -10.30
N THR A 56 20.52 -15.54 -10.26
CA THR A 56 21.42 -14.48 -10.76
C THR A 56 22.47 -14.96 -11.76
N LEU A 57 22.71 -16.27 -11.91
CA LEU A 57 23.71 -16.80 -12.85
C LEU A 57 23.12 -17.06 -14.25
N SER A 58 23.87 -16.73 -15.30
CA SER A 58 23.42 -16.77 -16.69
C SER A 58 24.54 -17.10 -17.70
N LYS A 59 24.18 -17.27 -18.99
CA LYS A 59 25.09 -17.56 -20.12
C LYS A 59 26.10 -18.71 -19.87
N GLY A 60 25.66 -19.77 -19.19
CA GLY A 60 26.49 -20.95 -18.93
C GLY A 60 27.42 -20.85 -17.72
N ALA A 61 27.46 -19.70 -17.03
CA ALA A 61 28.01 -19.63 -15.68
C ALA A 61 27.22 -20.56 -14.74
N LYS A 62 27.92 -21.17 -13.78
CA LYS A 62 27.36 -22.15 -12.83
C LYS A 62 27.90 -21.89 -11.44
N GLY A 63 27.26 -22.44 -10.42
CA GLY A 63 27.80 -22.41 -9.08
C GLY A 63 27.38 -23.60 -8.25
N GLN A 64 28.07 -23.80 -7.12
CA GLN A 64 27.76 -24.83 -6.15
C GLN A 64 27.94 -24.28 -4.74
N ASN A 65 26.91 -24.46 -3.90
CA ASN A 65 26.90 -24.03 -2.51
C ASN A 65 27.36 -25.17 -1.59
N TYR A 66 28.39 -24.91 -0.79
CA TYR A 66 28.92 -25.83 0.22
C TYR A 66 28.55 -25.39 1.65
N GLY A 67 27.98 -24.19 1.84
CA GLY A 67 27.60 -23.66 3.16
C GLY A 67 26.56 -24.54 3.88
N ARG A 68 26.70 -24.68 5.20
CA ARG A 68 25.87 -25.58 6.02
C ARG A 68 25.34 -24.92 7.30
N ASN A 69 24.19 -25.41 7.76
CA ASN A 69 23.47 -24.82 8.88
C ASN A 69 24.10 -25.19 10.24
N GLY A 70 24.06 -24.24 11.17
CA GLY A 70 24.74 -24.35 12.47
C GLY A 70 26.26 -24.52 12.33
N ALA A 71 26.91 -23.88 11.35
CA ALA A 71 28.35 -24.03 11.11
C ALA A 71 29.16 -22.74 11.27
N THR A 72 29.98 -22.68 12.32
CA THR A 72 31.13 -21.75 12.39
C THR A 72 32.23 -22.21 11.44
N THR A 73 33.12 -21.29 11.02
CA THR A 73 34.29 -21.55 10.16
C THR A 73 35.10 -22.77 10.57
N VAL A 74 35.31 -22.97 11.87
CA VAL A 74 36.10 -24.12 12.36
C VAL A 74 35.26 -25.39 12.53
N SER A 75 33.95 -25.28 12.79
CA SER A 75 33.06 -26.45 12.73
C SER A 75 32.88 -27.01 11.30
N PHE A 76 33.15 -26.16 10.29
CA PHE A 76 33.25 -26.51 8.87
C PHE A 76 34.55 -27.31 8.62
N ARG A 77 35.68 -26.90 9.21
CA ARG A 77 36.95 -27.67 9.25
C ARG A 77 36.94 -28.93 10.13
N THR A 78 35.99 -29.12 11.05
CA THR A 78 35.94 -30.34 11.89
C THR A 78 34.95 -31.40 11.45
N ARG A 79 33.84 -31.03 10.79
CA ARG A 79 32.85 -31.98 10.28
C ARG A 79 33.21 -32.62 8.92
N GLY A 80 34.36 -32.25 8.35
CA GLY A 80 34.78 -32.74 7.04
C GLY A 80 34.29 -31.88 5.87
N ASP A 81 33.76 -30.69 6.12
CA ASP A 81 33.07 -29.88 5.10
C ASP A 81 34.02 -28.93 4.36
N TRP A 82 34.91 -28.25 5.10
CA TRP A 82 36.12 -27.68 4.49
C TRP A 82 36.91 -28.80 3.82
N ASP A 83 37.02 -29.96 4.46
CA ASP A 83 37.74 -31.14 3.95
C ASP A 83 36.99 -31.95 2.88
N THR A 84 35.86 -31.45 2.39
CA THR A 84 35.18 -31.94 1.18
C THR A 84 35.52 -31.04 0.00
N LEU A 85 35.57 -29.72 0.22
CA LEU A 85 36.12 -28.75 -0.73
C LEU A 85 37.64 -28.98 -0.90
N LEU A 86 38.35 -29.16 0.22
CA LEU A 86 39.73 -29.60 0.36
C LEU A 86 39.93 -31.12 0.24
N LYS A 87 38.92 -31.96 -0.06
CA LYS A 87 39.21 -33.29 -0.67
C LYS A 87 39.51 -33.22 -2.16
N LYS A 88 39.60 -32.01 -2.69
CA LYS A 88 40.40 -31.69 -3.89
C LYS A 88 41.82 -31.16 -3.56
N LEU A 89 42.12 -30.70 -2.33
CA LEU A 89 43.45 -30.27 -1.82
C LEU A 89 43.50 -30.25 -0.25
N GLN A 90 44.05 -31.26 0.44
CA GLN A 90 43.91 -31.55 1.90
C GLN A 90 44.90 -30.78 2.82
N GLU A 91 44.81 -30.61 4.16
CA GLU A 91 43.85 -30.73 5.31
C GLU A 91 44.57 -30.12 6.60
N LYS A 92 44.06 -29.80 7.81
CA LYS A 92 42.73 -29.86 8.48
C LYS A 92 42.37 -28.72 9.50
N PRO A 93 42.80 -28.68 10.81
CA PRO A 93 41.84 -28.80 11.95
C PRO A 93 41.81 -27.78 13.12
N LYS A 94 40.61 -27.68 13.76
CA LYS A 94 40.25 -27.37 15.19
C LYS A 94 40.47 -25.97 15.80
N ALA A 95 39.79 -25.73 16.94
CA ALA A 95 39.20 -24.44 17.32
C ALA A 95 39.24 -24.07 18.82
N ASN A 96 39.54 -22.80 19.13
CA ASN A 96 38.62 -21.90 19.84
C ASN A 96 39.11 -20.46 19.58
N ILE A 97 38.38 -19.68 18.77
CA ILE A 97 39.00 -18.61 17.96
C ILE A 97 38.56 -17.19 18.34
N THR A 98 39.53 -16.28 18.49
CA THR A 98 39.33 -14.83 18.66
C THR A 98 39.05 -14.13 17.33
N ILE A 99 38.78 -12.81 17.35
CA ILE A 99 38.69 -12.00 16.11
C ILE A 99 40.02 -12.01 15.32
N ALA A 100 41.17 -12.10 16.01
CA ALA A 100 42.47 -12.23 15.34
C ALA A 100 42.60 -13.56 14.60
N ASP A 101 42.17 -14.66 15.23
CA ASP A 101 42.16 -16.00 14.64
C ASP A 101 41.12 -16.12 13.51
N TYR A 102 39.96 -15.48 13.64
CA TYR A 102 38.97 -15.36 12.56
C TYR A 102 39.58 -14.63 11.34
N THR A 103 40.25 -13.50 11.58
CA THR A 103 40.99 -12.77 10.53
C THR A 103 42.02 -13.68 9.87
N SER A 104 42.86 -14.36 10.66
CA SER A 104 43.91 -15.25 10.16
C SER A 104 43.35 -16.44 9.36
N ASN A 105 42.21 -17.02 9.77
CA ASN A 105 41.55 -18.08 8.99
C ASN A 105 41.10 -17.58 7.60
N LEU A 106 40.55 -16.36 7.50
CA LEU A 106 40.18 -15.77 6.22
C LEU A 106 41.40 -15.49 5.33
N GLU A 107 42.50 -15.02 5.91
CA GLU A 107 43.78 -14.84 5.19
C GLU A 107 44.32 -16.18 4.66
N THR A 108 44.27 -17.24 5.47
CA THR A 108 44.65 -18.59 5.08
C THR A 108 43.75 -19.14 3.96
N PHE A 109 42.43 -18.93 4.02
CA PHE A 109 41.52 -19.33 2.94
C PHE A 109 41.83 -18.62 1.62
N VAL A 110 42.23 -17.34 1.63
CA VAL A 110 42.69 -16.62 0.43
C VAL A 110 43.93 -17.28 -0.16
N GLY A 111 44.88 -17.70 0.68
CA GLY A 111 46.07 -18.45 0.26
C GLY A 111 45.73 -19.83 -0.31
N GLU A 112 44.93 -20.63 0.40
CA GLU A 112 44.47 -21.95 -0.03
C GLU A 112 43.74 -21.89 -1.39
N VAL A 113 42.83 -20.92 -1.59
CA VAL A 113 42.10 -20.73 -2.86
C VAL A 113 43.02 -20.32 -4.01
N ARG A 114 44.00 -19.43 -3.77
CA ARG A 114 44.98 -19.03 -4.81
C ARG A 114 45.91 -20.17 -5.20
N ASN A 115 46.39 -20.94 -4.23
CA ASN A 115 47.22 -22.12 -4.47
C ASN A 115 46.45 -23.21 -5.24
N ALA A 116 45.12 -23.26 -5.09
CA ALA A 116 44.22 -24.10 -5.89
C ALA A 116 43.88 -23.53 -7.29
N GLY A 117 44.44 -22.36 -7.68
CA GLY A 117 44.17 -21.70 -8.96
C GLY A 117 42.85 -20.94 -9.04
N GLY A 118 42.18 -20.70 -7.91
CA GLY A 118 40.93 -19.94 -7.83
C GLY A 118 41.13 -18.44 -7.55
N VAL A 119 40.12 -17.64 -7.89
CA VAL A 119 40.04 -16.21 -7.53
C VAL A 119 39.21 -16.07 -6.25
N PRO A 120 39.81 -15.70 -5.10
CA PRO A 120 39.07 -15.53 -3.85
C PRO A 120 38.33 -14.19 -3.81
N ILE A 121 37.05 -14.24 -3.42
CA ILE A 121 36.22 -13.08 -3.10
C ILE A 121 35.70 -13.29 -1.67
N LEU A 122 36.04 -12.39 -0.74
CA LEU A 122 35.54 -12.45 0.63
C LEU A 122 34.21 -11.69 0.75
N VAL A 123 33.21 -12.31 1.37
CA VAL A 123 31.88 -11.70 1.60
C VAL A 123 31.76 -11.33 3.07
N THR A 124 31.47 -10.06 3.39
CA THR A 124 31.23 -9.68 4.79
C THR A 124 29.94 -10.31 5.32
N PRO A 125 29.85 -10.71 6.62
CA PRO A 125 28.70 -11.46 7.13
C PRO A 125 27.36 -10.73 6.91
N LEU A 126 26.30 -11.45 6.54
CA LEU A 126 24.97 -10.85 6.40
C LEU A 126 24.53 -10.19 7.70
N ALA A 127 23.95 -8.98 7.63
CA ALA A 127 23.45 -8.30 8.82
C ALA A 127 22.31 -9.11 9.47
N ARG A 128 22.45 -9.38 10.78
CA ARG A 128 21.37 -9.98 11.57
C ARG A 128 20.21 -9.00 11.67
N ARG A 129 18.99 -9.52 11.52
CA ARG A 129 17.74 -8.73 11.52
C ARG A 129 17.27 -8.52 12.96
N GLN A 130 18.16 -7.94 13.76
CA GLN A 130 17.97 -7.58 15.16
C GLN A 130 17.99 -6.06 15.22
N TYR A 131 16.99 -5.45 15.86
CA TYR A 131 16.82 -3.99 15.87
C TYR A 131 16.92 -3.45 17.28
N ASP A 132 17.71 -2.39 17.47
CA ASP A 132 17.58 -1.52 18.64
C ASP A 132 16.50 -0.47 18.33
N ASN A 133 15.70 -0.17 19.34
CA ASN A 133 14.62 0.81 19.30
C ASN A 133 14.77 1.87 20.43
N SER A 134 15.91 1.91 21.11
CA SER A 134 16.23 2.85 22.20
C SER A 134 16.06 4.33 21.82
N THR A 135 16.22 4.66 20.53
CA THR A 135 16.08 6.00 19.94
C THR A 135 14.68 6.30 19.41
N GLY A 136 13.74 5.36 19.47
CA GLY A 136 12.39 5.47 18.88
C GLY A 136 12.32 5.30 17.36
N VAL A 137 13.46 5.09 16.69
CA VAL A 137 13.54 4.65 15.29
C VAL A 137 14.26 3.30 15.27
N PRO A 138 13.60 2.19 14.90
CA PRO A 138 14.24 0.88 14.85
C PRO A 138 15.42 0.86 13.87
N THR A 139 16.63 0.55 14.37
CA THR A 139 17.84 0.42 13.56
C THR A 139 18.57 -0.89 13.82
N ILE A 140 19.16 -1.47 12.78
CA ILE A 140 19.88 -2.75 12.85
C ILE A 140 21.03 -2.69 13.86
N ILE A 141 21.01 -3.61 14.83
CA ILE A 141 22.11 -3.86 15.76
C ILE A 141 23.28 -4.45 14.97
N ARG A 142 24.37 -3.68 14.86
CA ARG A 142 25.60 -4.06 14.15
C ARG A 142 26.44 -5.08 14.94
N SER A 143 25.79 -6.17 15.38
CA SER A 143 26.33 -7.26 16.20
C SER A 143 27.40 -8.12 15.51
N LEU A 144 27.72 -7.83 14.24
CA LEU A 144 28.77 -8.48 13.44
C LEU A 144 29.76 -7.46 12.84
N GLU A 145 29.85 -6.24 13.40
CA GLU A 145 30.75 -5.20 12.89
C GLU A 145 32.23 -5.59 13.02
N ASN A 146 32.61 -6.28 14.10
CA ASN A 146 33.98 -6.75 14.31
C ASN A 146 34.40 -7.76 13.24
N GLU A 147 33.52 -8.69 12.92
CA GLU A 147 33.68 -9.73 11.89
C GLU A 147 33.69 -9.11 10.48
N ARG A 148 32.85 -8.10 10.22
CA ARG A 148 32.90 -7.30 8.99
C ARG A 148 34.25 -6.59 8.84
N VAL A 149 34.71 -5.86 9.86
CA VAL A 149 36.00 -5.14 9.84
C VAL A 149 37.17 -6.13 9.70
N ALA A 150 37.12 -7.27 10.39
CA ALA A 150 38.09 -8.35 10.27
C ALA A 150 38.14 -8.95 8.85
N THR A 151 36.97 -9.17 8.22
CA THR A 151 36.87 -9.66 6.83
C THR A 151 37.53 -8.68 5.85
N ILE A 152 37.22 -7.39 5.98
CA ILE A 152 37.82 -6.33 5.15
C ILE A 152 39.33 -6.20 5.41
N LYS A 153 39.78 -6.40 6.66
CA LYS A 153 41.21 -6.39 7.03
C LYS A 153 41.97 -7.57 6.42
N ALA A 154 41.41 -8.78 6.49
CA ALA A 154 41.97 -9.98 5.86
C ALA A 154 42.07 -9.82 4.33
N ALA A 155 41.01 -9.31 3.70
CA ALA A 155 40.99 -9.02 2.27
C ALA A 155 42.10 -8.03 1.87
N LYS A 156 42.20 -6.89 2.56
CA LYS A 156 43.22 -5.86 2.29
C LYS A 156 44.65 -6.36 2.54
N LYS A 157 44.90 -7.10 3.63
CA LYS A 157 46.24 -7.62 3.95
C LYS A 157 46.72 -8.70 2.98
N THR A 158 45.79 -9.48 2.40
CA THR A 158 46.13 -10.48 1.37
C THR A 158 46.01 -9.95 -0.06
N GLY A 159 45.48 -8.76 -0.27
CA GLY A 159 45.14 -8.23 -1.59
C GLY A 159 44.07 -9.06 -2.32
N ALA A 160 43.12 -9.67 -1.59
CA ALA A 160 41.94 -10.30 -2.17
C ALA A 160 40.79 -9.29 -2.30
N SER A 161 39.94 -9.49 -3.30
CA SER A 161 38.70 -8.72 -3.45
C SER A 161 37.70 -9.08 -2.34
N TYR A 162 36.83 -8.13 -1.99
CA TYR A 162 35.75 -8.37 -1.05
C TYR A 162 34.50 -7.57 -1.41
N ILE A 163 33.32 -8.11 -1.09
CA ILE A 163 32.04 -7.39 -1.19
C ILE A 163 31.46 -7.13 0.21
N ASP A 164 30.96 -5.93 0.45
CA ASP A 164 30.45 -5.51 1.77
C ASP A 164 28.95 -5.75 1.94
N LEU A 165 28.54 -7.02 1.86
CA LEU A 165 27.16 -7.47 2.07
C LEU A 165 26.58 -7.00 3.41
N ASN A 166 27.38 -6.94 4.48
CA ASN A 166 26.93 -6.43 5.78
C ASN A 166 26.42 -4.98 5.69
N ARG A 167 27.15 -4.10 4.98
CA ARG A 167 26.74 -2.71 4.78
C ARG A 167 25.49 -2.60 3.90
N ALA A 168 25.48 -3.30 2.77
CA ALA A 168 24.36 -3.26 1.83
C ALA A 168 23.07 -3.79 2.48
N SER A 169 23.16 -4.92 3.19
CA SER A 169 22.03 -5.48 3.93
C SER A 169 21.60 -4.56 5.08
N THR A 170 22.52 -4.01 5.89
CA THR A 170 22.18 -3.04 6.96
C THR A 170 21.40 -1.84 6.42
N LEU A 171 21.84 -1.24 5.30
CA LEU A 171 21.15 -0.11 4.68
C LEU A 171 19.74 -0.49 4.19
N TYR A 172 19.63 -1.61 3.46
CA TYR A 172 18.35 -2.09 2.96
C TYR A 172 17.39 -2.44 4.11
N LEU A 173 17.84 -3.16 5.12
CA LEU A 173 17.08 -3.57 6.31
C LEU A 173 16.61 -2.36 7.13
N ASN A 174 17.42 -1.32 7.26
CA ASN A 174 16.99 -0.07 7.88
C ASN A 174 15.92 0.66 7.03
N SER A 175 16.04 0.63 5.69
CA SER A 175 15.09 1.31 4.81
C SER A 175 13.70 0.66 4.75
N ILE A 176 13.62 -0.68 4.79
CA ILE A 176 12.33 -1.40 4.78
C ILE A 176 11.70 -1.51 6.18
N GLY A 177 12.48 -1.31 7.25
CA GLY A 177 12.05 -1.43 8.64
C GLY A 177 11.92 -2.87 9.15
N PRO A 178 11.80 -3.05 10.48
CA PRO A 178 11.92 -4.35 11.14
C PRO A 178 10.93 -5.41 10.67
N VAL A 179 9.65 -5.08 10.51
CA VAL A 179 8.67 -6.13 10.15
C VAL A 179 8.90 -6.62 8.71
N SER A 180 9.13 -5.71 7.77
CA SER A 180 9.51 -6.05 6.38
C SER A 180 10.79 -6.90 6.32
N ALA A 181 11.74 -6.68 7.24
CA ALA A 181 12.93 -7.50 7.37
C ALA A 181 12.65 -8.89 7.96
N HIS A 182 11.83 -8.98 9.01
CA HIS A 182 11.45 -10.25 9.63
C HIS A 182 10.64 -11.16 8.69
N MET A 183 9.93 -10.60 7.69
CA MET A 183 9.32 -11.38 6.61
C MET A 183 10.35 -12.15 5.74
N TYR A 184 11.65 -11.89 5.87
CA TYR A 184 12.72 -12.68 5.26
C TYR A 184 13.33 -13.73 6.21
N ASP A 185 12.96 -13.77 7.49
CA ASP A 185 13.43 -14.79 8.46
C ASP A 185 12.92 -16.18 8.09
N LEU A 186 13.70 -17.21 8.41
CA LEU A 186 13.29 -18.61 8.22
C LEU A 186 12.11 -19.01 9.11
N LYS A 187 12.07 -18.48 10.34
CA LYS A 187 11.04 -18.67 11.37
C LYS A 187 10.99 -17.40 12.24
N ALA A 188 9.87 -17.12 12.88
CA ALA A 188 9.78 -16.01 13.83
C ALA A 188 10.89 -16.11 14.90
N GLY A 189 11.62 -15.00 15.12
CA GLY A 189 12.77 -14.93 16.02
C GLY A 189 14.12 -15.36 15.40
N ASP A 190 14.13 -16.07 14.25
CA ASP A 190 15.37 -16.44 13.54
C ASP A 190 15.89 -15.29 12.67
N SER A 191 16.32 -14.25 13.37
CA SER A 191 16.98 -13.04 12.83
C SER A 191 18.33 -13.31 12.13
N THR A 192 18.75 -14.57 12.01
CA THR A 192 19.98 -14.98 11.29
C THR A 192 19.63 -15.65 9.97
N HIS A 193 18.91 -16.76 9.97
CA HIS A 193 18.65 -17.56 8.76
C HIS A 193 17.52 -16.99 7.90
N LEU A 194 17.60 -17.21 6.60
CA LEU A 194 16.66 -16.71 5.61
C LEU A 194 15.62 -17.76 5.20
N ASN A 195 14.41 -17.31 4.87
CA ASN A 195 13.45 -18.10 4.09
C ASN A 195 13.74 -18.01 2.58
N ALA A 196 12.93 -18.69 1.75
CA ALA A 196 13.12 -18.73 0.30
C ALA A 196 13.05 -17.37 -0.41
N ALA A 197 12.23 -16.42 0.09
CA ALA A 197 12.18 -15.06 -0.46
C ALA A 197 13.41 -14.25 -0.02
N GLY A 198 13.78 -14.34 1.27
CA GLY A 198 15.01 -13.74 1.79
C GLY A 198 16.26 -14.21 1.05
N SER A 199 16.37 -15.51 0.76
CA SER A 199 17.48 -16.10 0.00
C SER A 199 17.65 -15.43 -1.38
N GLN A 200 16.55 -15.13 -2.08
CA GLN A 200 16.57 -14.45 -3.38
C GLN A 200 16.93 -12.97 -3.25
N VAL A 201 16.36 -12.24 -2.29
CA VAL A 201 16.62 -10.81 -2.09
C VAL A 201 18.08 -10.56 -1.74
N PHE A 202 18.65 -11.31 -0.79
CA PHE A 202 20.06 -11.18 -0.43
C PHE A 202 21.00 -11.84 -1.43
N GLY A 203 20.56 -12.87 -2.16
CA GLY A 203 21.30 -13.44 -3.29
C GLY A 203 21.45 -12.46 -4.47
N GLY A 204 20.37 -11.73 -4.80
CA GLY A 204 20.38 -10.64 -5.77
C GLY A 204 21.24 -9.46 -5.32
N MET A 205 21.22 -9.13 -4.02
CA MET A 205 22.11 -8.12 -3.45
C MET A 205 23.60 -8.51 -3.57
N VAL A 206 23.95 -9.78 -3.33
CA VAL A 206 25.32 -10.29 -3.58
C VAL A 206 25.69 -10.20 -5.06
N ALA A 207 24.77 -10.54 -5.98
CA ALA A 207 25.01 -10.39 -7.41
C ALA A 207 25.25 -8.93 -7.83
N GLY A 208 24.45 -7.98 -7.32
CA GLY A 208 24.65 -6.54 -7.57
C GLY A 208 26.01 -6.05 -7.09
N LEU A 209 26.44 -6.46 -5.89
CA LEU A 209 27.78 -6.13 -5.36
C LEU A 209 28.92 -6.74 -6.19
N ILE A 210 28.78 -7.98 -6.66
CA ILE A 210 29.79 -8.60 -7.54
C ILE A 210 29.82 -7.91 -8.90
N ILE A 211 28.68 -7.49 -9.46
CA ILE A 211 28.67 -6.69 -10.71
C ILE A 211 29.33 -5.32 -10.49
N GLN A 212 29.15 -4.69 -9.32
CA GLN A 212 29.78 -3.41 -9.00
C GLN A 212 31.32 -3.51 -8.94
N ASP A 213 31.86 -4.54 -8.27
CA ASP A 213 33.31 -4.70 -8.08
C ASP A 213 33.99 -5.49 -9.23
N PHE A 214 33.21 -6.18 -10.07
CA PHE A 214 33.65 -6.95 -11.24
C PHE A 214 32.71 -6.74 -12.45
N PRO A 215 32.64 -5.52 -13.03
CA PRO A 215 31.69 -5.18 -14.09
C PRO A 215 31.76 -6.14 -15.29
N GLN A 216 32.95 -6.66 -15.62
CA GLN A 216 33.16 -7.65 -16.68
C GLN A 216 32.30 -8.93 -16.54
N LEU A 217 31.85 -9.30 -15.33
CA LEU A 217 30.94 -10.43 -15.11
C LEU A 217 29.47 -10.09 -15.44
N GLY A 218 29.09 -8.81 -15.26
CA GLY A 218 27.79 -8.26 -15.66
C GLY A 218 27.74 -7.95 -17.16
N ASP A 219 28.77 -7.29 -17.70
CA ASP A 219 28.87 -6.93 -19.12
C ASP A 219 28.92 -8.17 -20.02
N ALA A 220 29.70 -9.19 -19.64
CA ALA A 220 29.67 -10.49 -20.30
C ALA A 220 28.33 -11.20 -20.12
N GLY A 221 27.50 -10.82 -19.13
CA GLY A 221 26.18 -11.39 -18.83
C GLY A 221 26.22 -12.75 -18.14
N PHE A 222 27.28 -13.03 -17.39
CA PHE A 222 27.40 -14.22 -16.55
C PHE A 222 26.67 -14.08 -15.21
N ILE A 223 26.50 -12.84 -14.73
CA ILE A 223 25.68 -12.48 -13.57
C ILE A 223 24.65 -11.42 -14.00
N HIS A 224 23.42 -11.52 -13.50
CA HIS A 224 22.35 -10.52 -13.65
C HIS A 224 21.51 -10.42 -12.37
N VAL A 225 20.78 -9.32 -12.20
CA VAL A 225 19.78 -9.13 -11.13
C VAL A 225 18.41 -8.91 -11.78
N ASP A 226 17.33 -9.45 -11.22
CA ASP A 226 15.96 -9.15 -11.69
C ASP A 226 15.71 -7.63 -11.64
N PRO A 227 15.31 -6.97 -12.75
CA PRO A 227 15.16 -5.52 -12.77
C PRO A 227 14.17 -4.96 -11.74
N LYS A 228 13.17 -5.76 -11.32
CA LYS A 228 12.22 -5.35 -10.27
C LYS A 228 12.84 -5.46 -8.88
N LEU A 229 13.62 -6.52 -8.62
CA LEU A 229 14.41 -6.66 -7.40
C LEU A 229 15.45 -5.53 -7.30
N GLN A 230 16.20 -5.26 -8.37
CA GLN A 230 17.16 -4.15 -8.40
C GLN A 230 16.46 -2.82 -8.09
N THR A 231 15.37 -2.51 -8.80
CA THR A 231 14.56 -1.30 -8.55
C THR A 231 14.04 -1.21 -7.10
N ALA A 232 13.74 -2.33 -6.46
CA ALA A 232 13.29 -2.38 -5.07
C ALA A 232 14.46 -2.17 -4.08
N LEU A 233 15.60 -2.80 -4.32
CA LEU A 233 16.83 -2.60 -3.54
C LEU A 233 17.29 -1.12 -3.60
N ASP A 234 17.37 -0.55 -4.80
CA ASP A 234 17.79 0.85 -5.05
C ASP A 234 16.90 1.87 -4.34
N LYS A 235 15.60 1.57 -4.22
CA LYS A 235 14.59 2.45 -3.60
C LYS A 235 14.36 2.18 -2.12
N GLY A 236 15.06 1.20 -1.51
CA GLY A 236 14.81 0.78 -0.14
C GLY A 236 13.40 0.21 0.08
N GLN A 237 12.86 -0.50 -0.91
CA GLN A 237 11.50 -1.04 -0.93
C GLN A 237 11.48 -2.55 -0.66
N TYR A 238 10.46 -2.98 0.09
CA TYR A 238 10.20 -4.40 0.35
C TYR A 238 9.79 -5.14 -0.94
N TYR A 239 10.34 -6.35 -1.15
CA TYR A 239 10.14 -7.14 -2.36
C TYR A 239 9.42 -8.45 -2.03
N TRP A 240 8.23 -8.66 -2.59
CA TRP A 240 7.41 -9.85 -2.34
C TRP A 240 7.01 -10.57 -3.63
N PRO A 241 7.33 -11.87 -3.78
CA PRO A 241 6.86 -12.64 -4.92
C PRO A 241 5.39 -13.11 -4.79
N GLN A 242 4.59 -12.74 -5.80
CA GLN A 242 3.58 -13.62 -6.41
C GLN A 242 2.26 -13.91 -5.65
N TYR A 243 1.46 -12.87 -5.36
CA TYR A 243 -0.01 -13.02 -5.28
C TYR A 243 -0.73 -12.89 -6.64
N GLY A 244 -0.06 -12.35 -7.66
CA GLY A 244 -0.69 -12.01 -8.95
C GLY A 244 -1.07 -13.19 -9.85
N THR A 245 -0.38 -14.34 -9.75
CA THR A 245 -0.61 -15.50 -10.64
C THR A 245 -2.02 -16.09 -10.47
N THR A 246 -2.48 -16.21 -9.22
CA THR A 246 -3.84 -16.67 -8.88
C THR A 246 -4.91 -15.76 -9.50
N PHE A 247 -4.77 -14.43 -9.36
CA PHE A 247 -5.71 -13.47 -9.94
C PHE A 247 -5.75 -13.53 -11.47
N CYS A 248 -4.60 -13.65 -12.14
CA CYS A 248 -4.54 -13.75 -13.59
C CYS A 248 -5.35 -14.93 -14.15
N GLY A 249 -5.40 -16.08 -13.45
CA GLY A 249 -6.19 -17.23 -13.90
C GLY A 249 -7.70 -16.98 -13.85
N TRP A 250 -8.19 -16.33 -12.78
CA TRP A 250 -9.59 -15.88 -12.69
C TRP A 250 -9.94 -14.83 -13.74
N LEU A 251 -9.06 -13.85 -13.98
CA LEU A 251 -9.26 -12.82 -15.00
C LEU A 251 -9.32 -13.42 -16.41
N VAL A 252 -8.41 -14.33 -16.75
CA VAL A 252 -8.42 -15.04 -18.04
C VAL A 252 -9.69 -15.87 -18.20
N ALA A 253 -10.17 -16.53 -17.14
CA ALA A 253 -11.43 -17.27 -17.18
C ALA A 253 -12.62 -16.36 -17.51
N ALA A 254 -12.77 -15.23 -16.83
CA ALA A 254 -13.90 -14.32 -17.09
C ALA A 254 -13.87 -13.71 -18.50
N LEU A 255 -12.68 -13.38 -19.02
CA LEU A 255 -12.51 -12.84 -20.38
C LEU A 255 -12.75 -13.90 -21.46
N SER A 256 -12.35 -15.15 -21.25
CA SER A 256 -12.59 -16.25 -22.21
C SER A 256 -14.01 -16.79 -22.15
N ASN A 257 -14.71 -16.63 -21.01
CA ASN A 257 -16.00 -17.25 -20.73
C ASN A 257 -17.05 -16.98 -21.82
N SER A 258 -17.36 -15.72 -22.11
CA SER A 258 -18.40 -15.32 -23.07
C SER A 258 -18.02 -15.55 -24.55
N TYR A 259 -16.76 -15.90 -24.83
CA TYR A 259 -16.34 -16.37 -26.15
C TYR A 259 -16.48 -17.88 -26.27
N LEU A 260 -15.93 -18.63 -25.31
CA LEU A 260 -15.96 -20.09 -25.32
C LEU A 260 -17.39 -20.64 -25.13
N SER A 261 -18.25 -19.94 -24.37
CA SER A 261 -19.64 -20.33 -24.11
C SER A 261 -20.51 -20.42 -25.36
N GLN A 262 -20.10 -19.77 -26.47
CA GLN A 262 -20.79 -19.84 -27.76
C GLN A 262 -20.61 -21.19 -28.44
N TYR A 263 -19.46 -21.83 -28.23
CA TYR A 263 -19.05 -23.05 -28.94
C TYR A 263 -19.09 -24.30 -28.07
N LEU A 264 -18.92 -24.15 -26.75
CA LEU A 264 -18.81 -25.26 -25.79
C LEU A 264 -20.06 -25.38 -24.92
N ASP A 265 -20.47 -26.61 -24.65
CA ASP A 265 -21.49 -26.93 -23.64
C ASP A 265 -20.91 -27.03 -22.22
N LEU A 266 -21.80 -26.95 -21.23
CA LEU A 266 -21.45 -26.79 -19.80
C LEU A 266 -20.52 -27.90 -19.28
N GLY A 267 -20.76 -29.15 -19.67
CA GLY A 267 -19.92 -30.29 -19.31
C GLY A 267 -18.46 -30.14 -19.75
N VAL A 268 -18.20 -29.53 -20.91
CA VAL A 268 -16.84 -29.32 -21.43
C VAL A 268 -16.04 -28.38 -20.52
N PHE A 269 -16.67 -27.32 -19.99
CA PHE A 269 -16.02 -26.41 -19.04
C PHE A 269 -15.68 -27.08 -17.71
N LEU A 270 -16.56 -27.94 -17.19
CA LEU A 270 -16.31 -28.67 -15.96
C LEU A 270 -15.12 -29.65 -16.13
N VAL A 271 -15.10 -30.42 -17.23
CA VAL A 271 -13.99 -31.34 -17.54
C VAL A 271 -12.68 -30.59 -17.78
N MET A 272 -12.70 -29.48 -18.54
CA MET A 272 -11.53 -28.61 -18.76
C MET A 272 -10.99 -28.06 -17.43
N GLY A 273 -11.87 -27.57 -16.56
CA GLY A 273 -11.47 -27.03 -15.26
C GLY A 273 -10.89 -28.09 -14.32
N ALA A 274 -11.46 -29.30 -14.29
CA ALA A 274 -10.92 -30.44 -13.55
C ALA A 274 -9.55 -30.88 -14.10
N THR A 275 -9.39 -30.94 -15.42
CA THR A 275 -8.12 -31.28 -16.09
C THR A 275 -7.00 -30.32 -15.70
N LEU A 276 -7.28 -29.01 -15.71
CA LEU A 276 -6.32 -27.97 -15.33
C LEU A 276 -5.91 -28.08 -13.85
N GLN A 277 -6.85 -28.37 -12.94
CA GLN A 277 -6.53 -28.61 -11.52
C GLN A 277 -5.66 -29.86 -11.33
N VAL A 278 -6.02 -30.99 -11.96
CA VAL A 278 -5.22 -32.23 -11.90
C VAL A 278 -3.80 -31.99 -12.40
N LEU A 279 -3.64 -31.31 -13.55
CA LEU A 279 -2.33 -30.93 -14.08
C LEU A 279 -1.54 -30.06 -13.10
N ALA A 280 -2.17 -29.03 -12.53
CA ALA A 280 -1.51 -28.15 -11.57
C ALA A 280 -1.06 -28.89 -10.30
N HIS A 281 -1.87 -29.79 -9.76
CA HIS A 281 -1.52 -30.56 -8.57
C HIS A 281 -0.49 -31.67 -8.84
N ALA A 282 -0.53 -32.31 -10.00
CA ALA A 282 0.50 -33.25 -10.44
C ALA A 282 1.87 -32.58 -10.57
N LEU A 283 1.93 -31.40 -11.20
CA LEU A 283 3.16 -30.61 -11.31
C LEU A 283 3.70 -30.16 -9.95
N ARG A 284 2.83 -29.87 -8.96
CA ARG A 284 3.23 -29.48 -7.60
C ARG A 284 3.78 -30.63 -6.76
N ALA A 285 3.23 -31.83 -6.90
CA ALA A 285 3.64 -33.01 -6.14
C ALA A 285 5.05 -33.53 -6.52
N TRP A 286 5.62 -33.06 -7.63
CA TRP A 286 6.92 -33.48 -8.17
C TRP A 286 8.08 -32.50 -7.86
N LEU A 287 7.94 -31.68 -6.81
CA LEU A 287 8.95 -30.70 -6.35
C LEU A 287 9.46 -29.76 -7.48
N PRO A 288 8.57 -29.00 -8.15
CA PRO A 288 8.91 -28.24 -9.35
C PRO A 288 9.81 -27.01 -9.07
N PRO A 289 10.62 -26.56 -10.05
CA PRO A 289 11.33 -25.29 -9.97
C PRO A 289 10.38 -24.10 -9.71
N LEU A 290 10.82 -23.10 -8.95
CA LEU A 290 9.94 -22.03 -8.48
C LEU A 290 9.13 -21.30 -9.58
N PRO A 291 9.68 -20.98 -10.78
CA PRO A 291 8.88 -20.38 -11.85
C PRO A 291 7.73 -21.30 -12.32
N LEU A 292 7.97 -22.60 -12.41
CA LEU A 292 6.93 -23.59 -12.75
C LEU A 292 5.92 -23.70 -11.60
N PHE A 293 6.38 -23.76 -10.35
CA PHE A 293 5.51 -23.75 -9.17
C PHE A 293 4.58 -22.53 -9.17
N ALA A 294 5.11 -21.32 -9.42
CA ALA A 294 4.33 -20.09 -9.53
C ALA A 294 3.26 -20.15 -10.64
N VAL A 295 3.60 -20.71 -11.80
CA VAL A 295 2.66 -20.92 -12.92
C VAL A 295 1.56 -21.92 -12.56
N THR A 296 1.81 -22.94 -11.72
CA THR A 296 0.74 -23.86 -11.28
C THR A 296 -0.40 -23.16 -10.52
N PHE A 297 -0.18 -21.99 -9.92
CA PHE A 297 -1.25 -21.20 -9.28
C PHE A 297 -2.19 -20.57 -10.31
N PHE A 298 -1.67 -20.09 -11.44
CA PHE A 298 -2.47 -19.63 -12.57
C PHE A 298 -3.28 -20.78 -13.19
N ILE A 299 -2.66 -21.94 -13.40
CA ILE A 299 -3.32 -23.12 -13.98
C ILE A 299 -4.44 -23.61 -13.04
N ALA A 300 -4.17 -23.73 -11.74
CA ALA A 300 -5.15 -24.15 -10.75
C ALA A 300 -6.32 -23.16 -10.62
N SER A 301 -6.06 -21.84 -10.60
CA SER A 301 -7.12 -20.84 -10.44
C SER A 301 -7.96 -20.66 -11.70
N LEU A 302 -7.38 -20.78 -12.89
CA LEU A 302 -8.12 -20.86 -14.16
C LEU A 302 -9.03 -22.11 -14.19
N GLY A 303 -8.51 -23.26 -13.74
CA GLY A 303 -9.28 -24.50 -13.63
C GLY A 303 -10.41 -24.43 -12.60
N GLN A 304 -10.17 -23.76 -11.47
CA GLN A 304 -11.20 -23.45 -10.48
C GLN A 304 -12.26 -22.50 -11.02
N ALA A 305 -11.87 -21.42 -11.69
CA ALA A 305 -12.80 -20.42 -12.19
C ALA A 305 -13.84 -21.00 -13.17
N TYR A 306 -13.42 -21.91 -14.05
CA TYR A 306 -14.36 -22.65 -14.91
C TYR A 306 -15.26 -23.59 -14.10
N GLN A 307 -14.73 -24.41 -13.19
CA GLN A 307 -15.58 -25.30 -12.39
C GLN A 307 -16.57 -24.53 -11.50
N ASP A 308 -16.12 -23.50 -10.78
CA ASP A 308 -16.99 -22.70 -9.92
C ASP A 308 -18.08 -21.97 -10.73
N THR A 309 -17.75 -21.34 -11.85
CA THR A 309 -18.75 -20.65 -12.69
C THR A 309 -19.82 -21.61 -13.22
N TYR A 310 -19.41 -22.75 -13.78
CA TYR A 310 -20.32 -23.66 -14.45
C TYR A 310 -21.05 -24.62 -13.50
N ALA A 311 -20.45 -25.03 -12.38
CA ALA A 311 -21.14 -25.82 -11.35
C ALA A 311 -22.24 -25.00 -10.68
N ASN A 312 -21.97 -23.72 -10.37
CA ASN A 312 -23.01 -22.82 -9.85
C ASN A 312 -24.11 -22.56 -10.88
N THR A 313 -23.77 -22.35 -12.16
CA THR A 313 -24.74 -22.14 -13.24
C THR A 313 -25.64 -23.38 -13.44
N PHE A 314 -25.08 -24.59 -13.40
CA PHE A 314 -25.83 -25.84 -13.46
C PHE A 314 -26.74 -26.02 -12.24
N VAL A 315 -26.20 -25.91 -11.03
CA VAL A 315 -26.94 -26.14 -9.79
C VAL A 315 -28.06 -25.11 -9.58
N ALA A 316 -27.87 -23.87 -10.03
CA ALA A 316 -28.90 -22.83 -10.06
C ALA A 316 -30.09 -23.14 -10.99
N SER A 317 -29.98 -24.13 -11.90
CA SER A 317 -31.08 -24.60 -12.75
C SER A 317 -31.90 -25.75 -12.15
N VAL A 318 -31.41 -26.38 -11.08
CA VAL A 318 -32.01 -27.59 -10.48
C VAL A 318 -33.15 -27.22 -9.51
N LYS A 319 -34.17 -28.07 -9.40
CA LYS A 319 -35.25 -27.91 -8.41
C LYS A 319 -34.68 -27.85 -6.99
N ALA A 320 -35.18 -26.91 -6.17
CA ALA A 320 -34.65 -26.59 -4.84
C ALA A 320 -33.14 -26.20 -4.84
N ALA A 321 -32.72 -25.44 -5.85
CA ALA A 321 -31.35 -24.92 -6.02
C ALA A 321 -30.72 -24.36 -4.74
N HIS A 322 -31.48 -23.74 -3.83
CA HIS A 322 -30.94 -23.19 -2.57
C HIS A 322 -30.26 -24.26 -1.69
N ARG A 323 -30.79 -25.49 -1.65
CA ARG A 323 -30.21 -26.62 -0.91
C ARG A 323 -28.93 -27.12 -1.58
N TRP A 324 -28.94 -27.24 -2.90
CA TRP A 324 -27.81 -27.73 -3.68
C TRP A 324 -26.66 -26.71 -3.78
N LEU A 325 -26.96 -25.41 -3.88
CA LEU A 325 -25.97 -24.33 -3.72
C LEU A 325 -25.35 -24.37 -2.32
N GLY A 326 -26.17 -24.55 -1.28
CA GLY A 326 -25.67 -24.80 0.09
C GLY A 326 -24.71 -25.99 0.15
N PHE A 327 -25.09 -27.13 -0.46
CA PHE A 327 -24.28 -28.34 -0.49
C PHE A 327 -22.94 -28.19 -1.23
N ILE A 328 -22.91 -27.68 -2.48
CA ILE A 328 -21.64 -27.52 -3.22
C ILE A 328 -20.69 -26.54 -2.51
N HIS A 329 -21.24 -25.47 -1.92
CA HIS A 329 -20.43 -24.54 -1.14
C HIS A 329 -20.05 -25.09 0.25
N ALA A 330 -20.78 -26.06 0.81
CA ALA A 330 -20.32 -26.81 1.97
C ALA A 330 -19.10 -27.67 1.59
N MET A 331 -19.09 -28.33 0.43
CA MET A 331 -17.93 -29.12 -0.01
C MET A 331 -16.64 -28.27 -0.13
N TYR A 332 -16.76 -27.00 -0.56
CA TYR A 332 -15.64 -26.04 -0.50
C TYR A 332 -15.12 -25.86 0.94
N MET A 333 -16.02 -25.66 1.92
CA MET A 333 -15.63 -25.53 3.33
C MET A 333 -15.10 -26.84 3.93
N ALA A 334 -15.52 -28.01 3.43
CA ALA A 334 -14.93 -29.30 3.78
C ALA A 334 -13.49 -29.43 3.28
N GLY A 335 -13.18 -28.85 2.11
CA GLY A 335 -11.80 -28.68 1.64
C GLY A 335 -10.98 -27.77 2.56
N CYS A 336 -11.52 -26.62 2.97
CA CYS A 336 -10.86 -25.73 3.93
C CYS A 336 -10.69 -26.36 5.33
N LEU A 337 -11.64 -27.19 5.77
CA LEU A 337 -11.60 -27.94 7.02
C LEU A 337 -10.51 -29.03 7.00
N THR A 338 -10.40 -29.78 5.90
CA THR A 338 -9.45 -30.90 5.78
C THR A 338 -8.01 -30.44 5.51
N GLY A 339 -7.83 -29.31 4.84
CA GLY A 339 -6.52 -28.72 4.53
C GLY A 339 -5.55 -28.65 5.73
N PRO A 340 -5.92 -28.02 6.87
CA PRO A 340 -5.09 -27.96 8.07
C PRO A 340 -4.67 -29.32 8.62
N PHE A 341 -5.57 -30.31 8.68
CA PHE A 341 -5.22 -31.65 9.18
C PHE A 341 -4.18 -32.34 8.29
N ILE A 342 -4.33 -32.24 6.97
CA ILE A 342 -3.37 -32.82 6.00
C ILE A 342 -2.04 -32.06 6.04
N ALA A 343 -2.08 -30.72 6.07
CA ALA A 343 -0.89 -29.88 6.10
C ALA A 343 -0.07 -30.08 7.38
N THR A 344 -0.71 -30.10 8.55
CA THR A 344 -0.04 -30.36 9.83
C THR A 344 0.52 -31.79 9.89
N ALA A 345 -0.21 -32.80 9.42
CA ALA A 345 0.30 -34.17 9.36
C ALA A 345 1.55 -34.28 8.47
N VAL A 346 1.55 -33.68 7.27
CA VAL A 346 2.71 -33.66 6.37
C VAL A 346 3.88 -32.85 6.96
N ALA A 347 3.60 -31.75 7.65
CA ALA A 347 4.63 -30.92 8.29
C ALA A 347 5.30 -31.62 9.49
N SER A 348 4.56 -32.45 10.23
CA SER A 348 5.04 -33.16 11.43
C SER A 348 5.60 -34.57 11.17
N ALA A 349 5.46 -35.12 9.95
CA ALA A 349 5.78 -36.52 9.64
C ALA A 349 7.28 -36.91 9.68
N GLY A 350 8.22 -35.96 9.86
CA GLY A 350 9.64 -36.31 9.96
C GLY A 350 10.61 -35.12 10.08
N ALA A 351 11.89 -35.43 10.26
CA ALA A 351 12.96 -34.44 10.48
C ALA A 351 13.31 -33.58 9.24
N ARG A 352 12.74 -33.90 8.07
CA ARG A 352 12.85 -33.13 6.82
C ARG A 352 11.45 -32.85 6.32
N SER A 353 11.09 -31.58 6.17
CA SER A 353 9.76 -31.20 5.68
C SER A 353 9.63 -31.50 4.18
N HIS A 354 8.62 -32.30 3.83
CA HIS A 354 8.26 -32.69 2.47
C HIS A 354 6.92 -32.05 2.08
N TRP A 355 6.90 -30.72 1.99
CA TRP A 355 5.70 -29.92 1.72
C TRP A 355 5.04 -30.27 0.38
N GLU A 356 5.79 -30.79 -0.59
CA GLU A 356 5.30 -31.24 -1.88
C GLU A 356 4.25 -32.37 -1.74
N LEU A 357 4.38 -33.20 -0.71
CA LEU A 357 3.45 -34.31 -0.45
C LEU A 357 2.05 -33.84 -0.07
N PHE A 358 1.88 -32.62 0.45
CA PHE A 358 0.56 -32.03 0.69
C PHE A 358 -0.28 -32.01 -0.60
N TYR A 359 0.35 -31.79 -1.76
CA TYR A 359 -0.35 -31.71 -3.04
C TYR A 359 -0.79 -33.06 -3.61
N THR A 360 -0.38 -34.19 -3.03
CA THR A 360 -0.87 -35.53 -3.41
C THR A 360 -2.35 -35.73 -3.05
N ALA A 361 -2.83 -35.14 -1.94
CA ALA A 361 -4.22 -35.22 -1.53
C ALA A 361 -5.20 -34.48 -2.48
N PRO A 362 -5.00 -33.19 -2.83
CA PRO A 362 -5.83 -32.51 -3.83
C PRO A 362 -5.60 -33.05 -5.25
N LEU A 363 -4.46 -33.69 -5.55
CA LEU A 363 -4.30 -34.46 -6.80
C LEU A 363 -5.26 -35.66 -6.83
N GLY A 364 -5.28 -36.48 -5.78
CA GLY A 364 -6.17 -37.64 -5.68
C GLY A 364 -7.65 -37.25 -5.74
N LEU A 365 -8.05 -36.23 -4.97
CA LEU A 365 -9.41 -35.68 -5.03
C LEU A 365 -9.73 -35.07 -6.40
N GLY A 366 -8.77 -34.40 -7.04
CA GLY A 366 -8.91 -33.85 -8.39
C GLY A 366 -9.13 -34.92 -9.45
N VAL A 367 -8.43 -36.06 -9.37
CA VAL A 367 -8.60 -37.21 -10.28
C VAL A 367 -9.98 -37.86 -10.07
N ILE A 368 -10.41 -38.05 -8.82
CA ILE A 368 -11.75 -38.55 -8.50
C ILE A 368 -12.82 -37.61 -9.08
N ASN A 369 -12.68 -36.29 -8.86
CA ASN A 369 -13.58 -35.29 -9.39
C ASN A 369 -13.61 -35.27 -10.93
N PHE A 370 -12.45 -35.36 -11.60
CA PHE A 370 -12.37 -35.45 -13.05
C PHE A 370 -13.16 -36.66 -13.60
N VAL A 371 -12.99 -37.85 -13.01
CA VAL A 371 -13.75 -39.05 -13.41
C VAL A 371 -15.25 -38.88 -13.17
N LEU A 372 -15.65 -38.36 -12.00
CA LEU A 372 -17.06 -38.13 -11.67
C LEU A 372 -17.73 -37.12 -12.61
N VAL A 373 -17.04 -36.01 -12.94
CA VAL A 373 -17.53 -34.99 -13.87
C VAL A 373 -17.65 -35.55 -15.29
N VAL A 374 -16.65 -36.29 -15.78
CA VAL A 374 -16.71 -36.93 -17.11
C VAL A 374 -17.88 -37.91 -17.20
N LEU A 375 -18.14 -38.71 -16.15
CA LEU A 375 -19.26 -39.66 -16.13
C LEU A 375 -20.62 -38.95 -16.02
N ALA A 376 -20.75 -37.97 -15.14
CA ALA A 376 -22.02 -37.27 -14.88
C ALA A 376 -22.45 -36.34 -16.02
N PHE A 377 -21.50 -35.71 -16.70
CA PHE A 377 -21.77 -34.75 -17.78
C PHE A 377 -21.45 -35.29 -19.18
N ARG A 378 -21.27 -36.61 -19.34
CA ARG A 378 -20.91 -37.28 -20.61
C ARG A 378 -21.75 -36.85 -21.83
N GLU A 379 -23.05 -36.62 -21.62
CA GLU A 379 -24.02 -36.21 -22.65
C GLU A 379 -23.96 -34.71 -22.99
N SER A 380 -23.25 -33.92 -22.18
CA SER A 380 -22.94 -32.50 -22.38
C SER A 380 -21.47 -32.26 -22.80
N LEU A 381 -20.72 -33.31 -23.19
CA LEU A 381 -19.35 -33.16 -23.71
C LEU A 381 -19.36 -32.85 -25.22
N THR A 382 -20.18 -31.87 -25.59
CA THR A 382 -20.53 -31.52 -26.97
C THR A 382 -20.07 -30.11 -27.35
N PHE A 383 -19.89 -29.92 -28.65
CA PHE A 383 -19.81 -28.59 -29.25
C PHE A 383 -21.21 -28.16 -29.69
N LYS A 384 -21.55 -26.90 -29.42
CA LYS A 384 -22.88 -26.35 -29.75
C LYS A 384 -23.08 -26.35 -31.26
N ARG A 385 -24.07 -27.11 -31.72
CA ARG A 385 -24.39 -27.28 -33.13
C ARG A 385 -25.12 -26.05 -33.64
N HIS A 386 -24.38 -25.10 -34.21
CA HIS A 386 -24.92 -23.86 -34.77
C HIS A 386 -25.96 -24.21 -35.86
N VAL A 387 -27.21 -23.79 -35.67
CA VAL A 387 -28.29 -24.02 -36.66
C VAL A 387 -27.96 -23.18 -37.90
N GLN A 388 -27.80 -23.86 -39.04
CA GLN A 388 -27.21 -23.27 -40.23
C GLN A 388 -28.24 -22.48 -41.06
N GLY A 389 -28.62 -21.31 -40.54
CA GLY A 389 -29.38 -20.29 -41.25
C GLY A 389 -28.50 -19.09 -41.61
N GLU A 390 -28.39 -18.81 -42.92
CA GLU A 390 -27.70 -17.67 -43.54
C GLU A 390 -26.16 -17.57 -43.38
N MET A 391 -25.50 -17.10 -44.45
CA MET A 391 -24.03 -17.02 -44.53
C MET A 391 -23.52 -15.65 -44.03
N GLY A 392 -23.49 -15.47 -42.70
CA GLY A 392 -23.05 -14.24 -42.03
C GLY A 392 -21.74 -14.39 -41.22
N SER A 393 -20.64 -13.92 -41.81
CA SER A 393 -19.27 -13.65 -41.28
C SER A 393 -18.88 -14.02 -39.83
N GLN A 394 -17.59 -14.36 -39.64
CA GLN A 394 -16.97 -14.58 -38.30
C GLN A 394 -17.08 -13.39 -37.33
N GLU A 395 -17.47 -12.20 -37.80
CA GLU A 395 -17.73 -11.06 -36.94
C GLU A 395 -18.89 -11.29 -35.96
N THR A 396 -19.89 -12.10 -36.35
CA THR A 396 -21.15 -12.27 -35.60
C THR A 396 -20.92 -12.79 -34.19
N GLY A 397 -20.12 -13.86 -34.03
CA GLY A 397 -19.78 -14.42 -32.71
C GLY A 397 -19.00 -13.44 -31.82
N HIS A 398 -17.98 -12.76 -32.36
CA HIS A 398 -17.19 -11.81 -31.57
C HIS A 398 -18.01 -10.58 -31.15
N LYS A 399 -18.88 -10.07 -32.03
CA LYS A 399 -19.86 -9.03 -31.72
C LYS A 399 -20.85 -9.51 -30.63
N GLY A 400 -21.31 -10.75 -30.69
CA GLY A 400 -22.16 -11.37 -29.68
C GLY A 400 -21.51 -11.48 -28.29
N ALA A 401 -20.24 -11.92 -28.21
CA ALA A 401 -19.51 -12.05 -26.95
C ALA A 401 -19.29 -10.68 -26.29
N MET A 402 -18.92 -9.68 -27.10
CA MET A 402 -18.76 -8.30 -26.62
C MET A 402 -20.09 -7.70 -26.14
N GLN A 403 -21.21 -8.00 -26.81
CA GLN A 403 -22.55 -7.60 -26.37
C GLN A 403 -23.00 -8.29 -25.07
N GLU A 404 -22.68 -9.57 -24.86
CA GLU A 404 -22.93 -10.29 -23.60
C GLU A 404 -22.19 -9.62 -22.43
N ILE A 405 -20.90 -9.32 -22.61
CA ILE A 405 -20.08 -8.60 -21.63
C ILE A 405 -20.61 -7.18 -21.40
N GLN A 406 -20.96 -6.43 -22.45
CA GLN A 406 -21.48 -5.07 -22.35
C GLN A 406 -22.83 -5.03 -21.60
N LYS A 407 -23.77 -5.95 -21.90
CA LYS A 407 -25.02 -6.10 -21.14
C LYS A 407 -24.76 -6.42 -19.67
N THR A 408 -23.85 -7.36 -19.40
CA THR A 408 -23.46 -7.76 -18.04
C THR A 408 -22.94 -6.58 -17.24
N LEU A 409 -21.99 -5.82 -17.79
CA LEU A 409 -21.39 -4.67 -17.11
C LEU A 409 -22.34 -3.46 -17.01
N ALA A 410 -23.35 -3.37 -17.87
CA ALA A 410 -24.39 -2.35 -17.80
C ALA A 410 -25.42 -2.58 -16.68
N GLN A 411 -25.57 -3.81 -16.16
CA GLN A 411 -26.56 -4.11 -15.12
C GLN A 411 -26.05 -3.72 -13.72
N PRO A 412 -26.67 -2.75 -13.00
CA PRO A 412 -26.16 -2.27 -11.71
C PRO A 412 -26.08 -3.36 -10.63
N SER A 413 -26.93 -4.39 -10.72
CA SER A 413 -26.93 -5.53 -9.80
C SER A 413 -25.63 -6.34 -9.84
N VAL A 414 -24.95 -6.40 -10.99
CA VAL A 414 -23.64 -7.07 -11.10
C VAL A 414 -22.62 -6.38 -10.22
N TRP A 415 -22.54 -5.04 -10.28
CA TRP A 415 -21.62 -4.26 -9.44
C TRP A 415 -21.92 -4.35 -7.94
N ILE A 416 -23.21 -4.32 -7.56
CA ILE A 416 -23.62 -4.46 -6.16
C ILE A 416 -23.24 -5.85 -5.60
N LEU A 417 -23.47 -6.92 -6.37
CA LEU A 417 -23.08 -8.27 -5.98
C LEU A 417 -21.56 -8.46 -6.00
N SER A 418 -20.85 -7.93 -7.00
CA SER A 418 -19.39 -7.93 -7.05
C SER A 418 -18.76 -7.26 -5.82
N LEU A 419 -19.32 -6.12 -5.38
CA LEU A 419 -18.86 -5.41 -4.19
C LEU A 419 -19.13 -6.20 -2.90
N TYR A 420 -20.30 -6.86 -2.81
CA TYR A 420 -20.63 -7.77 -1.71
C TYR A 420 -19.64 -8.94 -1.63
N PHE A 421 -19.35 -9.62 -2.74
CA PHE A 421 -18.41 -10.74 -2.76
C PHE A 421 -16.95 -10.29 -2.54
N PHE A 422 -16.55 -9.11 -3.02
CA PHE A 422 -15.26 -8.47 -2.74
C PHE A 422 -15.03 -8.32 -1.22
N PHE A 423 -15.98 -7.71 -0.50
CA PHE A 423 -15.85 -7.57 0.96
C PHE A 423 -15.98 -8.92 1.70
N PHE A 424 -16.92 -9.78 1.29
CA PHE A 424 -17.14 -11.07 1.96
C PHE A 424 -15.91 -12.00 1.85
N LEU A 425 -15.37 -12.18 0.64
CA LEU A 425 -14.18 -13.02 0.45
C LEU A 425 -12.93 -12.38 1.04
N GLY A 426 -12.79 -11.05 0.97
CA GLY A 426 -11.73 -10.33 1.67
C GLY A 426 -11.74 -10.63 3.18
N ALA A 427 -12.88 -10.48 3.84
CA ALA A 427 -13.02 -10.76 5.27
C ALA A 427 -12.78 -12.25 5.61
N VAL A 428 -13.39 -13.19 4.89
CA VAL A 428 -13.26 -14.64 5.17
C VAL A 428 -11.85 -15.17 4.93
N ILE A 429 -11.17 -14.71 3.87
CA ILE A 429 -9.79 -15.12 3.58
C ILE A 429 -8.81 -14.46 4.56
N THR A 430 -9.02 -13.20 4.95
CA THR A 430 -8.24 -12.57 6.03
C THR A 430 -8.41 -13.32 7.35
N ALA A 431 -9.65 -13.61 7.79
CA ALA A 431 -9.87 -14.36 9.01
C ALA A 431 -9.16 -15.72 8.96
N GLY A 432 -9.44 -16.52 7.92
CA GLY A 432 -8.84 -17.85 7.76
C GLY A 432 -7.30 -17.86 7.71
N GLY A 433 -6.67 -16.81 7.18
CA GLY A 433 -5.21 -16.67 7.14
C GLY A 433 -4.57 -16.13 8.42
N TRP A 434 -5.26 -15.27 9.18
CA TRP A 434 -4.68 -14.54 10.32
C TRP A 434 -5.11 -15.04 11.70
N ILE A 435 -6.10 -15.94 11.82
CA ILE A 435 -6.54 -16.52 13.12
C ILE A 435 -5.38 -17.15 13.91
N VAL A 436 -4.53 -17.96 13.28
CA VAL A 436 -3.41 -18.64 13.97
C VAL A 436 -2.39 -17.61 14.46
N GLU A 437 -2.01 -16.67 13.60
CA GLU A 437 -1.05 -15.60 13.91
C GLU A 437 -1.53 -14.75 15.09
N TYR A 438 -2.82 -14.39 15.11
CA TYR A 438 -3.45 -13.65 16.19
C TYR A 438 -3.40 -14.41 17.52
N LEU A 439 -3.81 -15.69 17.52
CA LEU A 439 -3.85 -16.50 18.74
C LEU A 439 -2.45 -16.78 19.30
N VAL A 440 -1.45 -16.97 18.44
CA VAL A 440 -0.06 -17.14 18.87
C VAL A 440 0.53 -15.82 19.38
N HIS A 441 0.49 -14.74 18.59
CA HIS A 441 1.23 -13.51 18.89
C HIS A 441 0.49 -12.49 19.77
N VAL A 442 -0.84 -12.47 19.76
CA VAL A 442 -1.64 -11.54 20.58
C VAL A 442 -2.18 -12.22 21.84
N ARG A 443 -2.41 -13.54 21.80
CA ARG A 443 -2.97 -14.32 22.93
C ARG A 443 -1.99 -15.29 23.59
N ASN A 444 -0.75 -15.38 23.12
CA ASN A 444 0.30 -16.26 23.64
C ASN A 444 -0.08 -17.75 23.61
N GLY A 445 -0.92 -18.16 22.66
CA GLY A 445 -1.30 -19.56 22.45
C GLY A 445 -0.16 -20.38 21.87
N ASP A 446 -0.03 -21.64 22.31
CA ASP A 446 0.96 -22.57 21.76
C ASP A 446 0.59 -22.96 20.33
N LEU A 447 1.51 -22.73 19.39
CA LEU A 447 1.36 -23.03 17.96
C LEU A 447 0.89 -24.47 17.69
N LYS A 448 1.30 -25.44 18.51
CA LYS A 448 0.92 -26.85 18.35
C LYS A 448 -0.59 -27.07 18.50
N ASP A 449 -1.25 -26.24 19.30
CA ASP A 449 -2.67 -26.29 19.58
C ASP A 449 -3.43 -25.28 18.70
N MET A 450 -2.87 -24.08 18.47
CA MET A 450 -3.53 -23.02 17.70
C MET A 450 -3.70 -23.37 16.21
N GLY A 451 -2.83 -24.22 15.66
CA GLY A 451 -2.93 -24.69 14.27
C GLY A 451 -4.25 -25.42 13.93
N TYR A 452 -4.97 -25.92 14.93
CA TYR A 452 -6.28 -26.57 14.73
C TYR A 452 -7.48 -25.60 14.83
N VAL A 453 -7.31 -24.39 15.37
CA VAL A 453 -8.44 -23.46 15.59
C VAL A 453 -9.12 -23.00 14.26
N PRO A 454 -8.41 -22.78 13.14
CA PRO A 454 -9.05 -22.54 11.84
C PRO A 454 -9.97 -23.67 11.37
N ALA A 455 -9.71 -24.92 11.77
CA ALA A 455 -10.61 -26.04 11.47
C ALA A 455 -11.97 -25.85 12.14
N GLY A 456 -12.04 -25.19 13.30
CA GLY A 456 -13.29 -24.77 13.94
C GLY A 456 -14.09 -23.78 13.09
N PHE A 457 -13.44 -22.71 12.60
CA PHE A 457 -14.05 -21.73 11.68
C PHE A 457 -14.57 -22.38 10.38
N TYR A 458 -13.74 -23.21 9.73
CA TYR A 458 -14.12 -23.88 8.49
C TYR A 458 -15.18 -24.97 8.69
N GLY A 459 -15.10 -25.75 9.77
CA GLY A 459 -16.09 -26.76 10.15
C GLY A 459 -17.44 -26.16 10.54
N GLY A 460 -17.42 -25.02 11.25
CA GLY A 460 -18.61 -24.19 11.46
C GLY A 460 -19.23 -23.77 10.13
N GLY A 461 -18.43 -23.20 9.22
CA GLY A 461 -18.91 -22.78 7.89
C GLY A 461 -19.44 -23.92 7.00
N PHE A 462 -18.87 -25.12 7.12
CA PHE A 462 -19.39 -26.34 6.50
C PHE A 462 -20.79 -26.68 7.04
N LEU A 463 -20.95 -26.79 8.37
CA LEU A 463 -22.24 -27.09 9.00
C LEU A 463 -23.28 -25.98 8.73
N GLY A 464 -22.87 -24.71 8.75
CA GLY A 464 -23.73 -23.57 8.45
C GLY A 464 -24.31 -23.61 7.04
N ARG A 465 -23.49 -23.96 6.04
CA ARG A 465 -23.92 -24.09 4.64
C ARG A 465 -24.88 -25.25 4.39
N LEU A 466 -24.88 -26.28 5.23
CA LEU A 466 -25.83 -27.40 5.18
C LEU A 466 -27.11 -27.12 5.99
N ILE A 467 -26.97 -26.77 7.27
CA ILE A 467 -28.08 -26.72 8.24
C ILE A 467 -28.92 -25.45 8.07
N LEU A 468 -28.29 -24.29 7.87
CA LEU A 468 -28.99 -23.01 7.84
C LEU A 468 -29.59 -22.66 6.47
N ALA A 469 -29.29 -23.43 5.41
CA ALA A 469 -29.78 -23.18 4.05
C ALA A 469 -31.33 -23.24 3.95
N GLU A 470 -31.96 -24.21 4.63
CA GLU A 470 -33.42 -24.35 4.61
C GLU A 470 -34.14 -23.29 5.49
N PRO A 471 -33.70 -22.99 6.73
CA PRO A 471 -34.19 -21.82 7.49
C PRO A 471 -34.04 -20.50 6.73
N THR A 472 -32.89 -20.27 6.08
CA THR A 472 -32.62 -19.05 5.29
C THR A 472 -33.62 -18.87 4.15
N TYR A 473 -33.96 -19.96 3.47
CA TYR A 473 -34.98 -19.95 2.42
C TYR A 473 -36.39 -19.72 2.98
N ARG A 474 -36.81 -20.48 4.00
CA ARG A 474 -38.18 -20.43 4.56
C ARG A 474 -38.53 -19.11 5.24
N LEU A 475 -37.59 -18.51 5.97
CA LEU A 475 -37.82 -17.29 6.76
C LEU A 475 -37.46 -16.00 5.99
N GLY A 476 -36.92 -16.15 4.77
CA GLY A 476 -36.59 -15.07 3.84
C GLY A 476 -35.13 -14.64 3.92
N GLU A 477 -34.42 -14.82 2.80
CA GLU A 477 -32.97 -14.62 2.65
C GLU A 477 -32.48 -13.29 3.26
N ARG A 478 -33.14 -12.16 2.94
CA ARG A 478 -32.79 -10.83 3.46
C ARG A 478 -32.91 -10.72 4.99
N ARG A 479 -33.91 -11.36 5.61
CA ARG A 479 -34.12 -11.32 7.07
C ARG A 479 -33.07 -12.16 7.79
N MET A 480 -32.85 -13.38 7.30
CA MET A 480 -31.94 -14.33 7.95
C MET A 480 -30.48 -13.89 7.81
N VAL A 481 -30.05 -13.36 6.66
CA VAL A 481 -28.71 -12.77 6.50
C VAL A 481 -28.49 -11.59 7.47
N PHE A 482 -29.49 -10.75 7.72
CA PHE A 482 -29.36 -9.65 8.68
C PHE A 482 -29.27 -10.14 10.13
N ILE A 483 -30.07 -11.15 10.51
CA ILE A 483 -29.99 -11.78 11.84
C ILE A 483 -28.61 -12.43 12.06
N TYR A 484 -28.14 -13.22 11.09
CA TYR A 484 -26.81 -13.84 11.14
C TYR A 484 -25.68 -12.81 11.17
N LEU A 485 -25.81 -11.68 10.48
CA LEU A 485 -24.83 -10.59 10.53
C LEU A 485 -24.71 -9.99 11.94
N LEU A 486 -25.83 -9.76 12.62
CA LEU A 486 -25.82 -9.30 14.02
C LEU A 486 -25.19 -10.32 14.97
N LEU A 487 -25.47 -11.62 14.76
CA LEU A 487 -24.81 -12.70 15.52
C LEU A 487 -23.31 -12.77 15.24
N CYS A 488 -22.88 -12.58 13.98
CA CYS A 488 -21.48 -12.54 13.61
C CYS A 488 -20.74 -11.38 14.30
N VAL A 489 -21.30 -10.17 14.27
CA VAL A 489 -20.72 -9.01 14.98
C VAL A 489 -20.64 -9.26 16.49
N GLY A 490 -21.67 -9.87 17.09
CA GLY A 490 -21.63 -10.25 18.51
C GLY A 490 -20.51 -11.25 18.84
N LEU A 491 -20.31 -12.27 18.00
CA LEU A 491 -19.26 -13.28 18.17
C LEU A 491 -17.86 -12.73 17.90
N GLU A 492 -17.73 -11.80 16.95
CA GLU A 492 -16.50 -11.06 16.65
C GLU A 492 -16.10 -10.14 17.82
N LEU A 493 -17.07 -9.46 18.45
CA LEU A 493 -16.84 -8.70 19.68
C LEU A 493 -16.43 -9.61 20.85
N VAL A 494 -16.99 -10.82 20.97
CA VAL A 494 -16.54 -11.82 21.97
C VAL A 494 -15.10 -12.26 21.69
N PHE A 495 -14.77 -12.59 20.45
CA PHE A 495 -13.41 -12.97 20.04
C PHE A 495 -12.37 -11.86 20.31
N TRP A 496 -12.75 -10.59 20.13
CA TRP A 496 -11.86 -9.45 20.40
C TRP A 496 -11.73 -9.14 21.90
N LEU A 497 -12.84 -9.07 22.64
CA LEU A 497 -12.89 -8.53 24.01
C LEU A 497 -12.66 -9.55 25.12
N VAL A 498 -12.80 -10.86 24.85
CA VAL A 498 -12.62 -11.92 25.86
C VAL A 498 -11.27 -12.62 25.66
N PRO A 499 -10.23 -12.30 26.46
CA PRO A 499 -8.90 -12.91 26.32
C PRO A 499 -8.88 -14.34 26.86
N ASN A 500 -9.53 -15.26 26.15
CA ASN A 500 -9.60 -16.67 26.49
C ASN A 500 -9.67 -17.51 25.21
N ILE A 501 -8.60 -18.27 24.95
CA ILE A 501 -8.41 -19.05 23.72
C ILE A 501 -9.53 -20.07 23.47
N ILE A 502 -10.15 -20.63 24.52
CA ILE A 502 -11.27 -21.58 24.37
C ILE A 502 -12.53 -20.83 23.96
N ALA A 503 -12.84 -19.69 24.60
CA ALA A 503 -13.95 -18.84 24.21
C ALA A 503 -13.78 -18.29 22.78
N GLU A 504 -12.57 -17.95 22.38
CA GLU A 504 -12.20 -17.49 21.03
C GLU A 504 -12.35 -18.60 19.99
N ALA A 505 -11.86 -19.82 20.29
CA ALA A 505 -12.03 -20.98 19.41
C ALA A 505 -13.52 -21.37 19.23
N VAL A 506 -14.34 -21.24 20.27
CA VAL A 506 -15.80 -21.42 20.18
C VAL A 506 -16.45 -20.28 19.39
N ALA A 507 -16.10 -19.02 19.69
CA ALA A 507 -16.66 -17.84 19.03
C ALA A 507 -16.36 -17.82 17.52
N ILE A 508 -15.13 -18.15 17.12
CA ILE A 508 -14.74 -18.22 15.71
C ILE A 508 -15.39 -19.41 14.98
N SER A 509 -15.62 -20.53 15.67
CA SER A 509 -16.38 -21.66 15.12
C SER A 509 -17.85 -21.29 14.85
N LEU A 510 -18.48 -20.58 15.79
CA LEU A 510 -19.84 -20.06 15.63
C LEU A 510 -19.91 -18.93 14.58
N LEU A 511 -18.89 -18.09 14.48
CA LEU A 511 -18.76 -17.07 13.43
C LEU A 511 -18.74 -17.74 12.05
N GLY A 512 -17.98 -18.83 11.90
CA GLY A 512 -18.01 -19.68 10.71
C GLY A 512 -19.42 -20.21 10.43
N PHE A 513 -20.10 -20.75 11.45
CA PHE A 513 -21.46 -21.30 11.31
C PHE A 513 -22.49 -20.27 10.82
N PHE A 514 -22.58 -19.09 11.44
CA PHE A 514 -23.57 -18.08 11.05
C PHE A 514 -23.20 -17.33 9.76
N SER A 515 -21.91 -17.17 9.44
CA SER A 515 -21.48 -16.58 8.16
C SER A 515 -21.54 -17.58 6.99
N GLY A 516 -21.54 -18.88 7.24
CA GLY A 516 -21.55 -19.95 6.24
C GLY A 516 -22.54 -19.73 5.08
N PRO A 517 -23.84 -19.46 5.34
CA PRO A 517 -24.86 -19.23 4.31
C PRO A 517 -24.64 -18.03 3.38
N PHE A 518 -23.81 -17.04 3.76
CA PHE A 518 -23.67 -15.77 3.04
C PHE A 518 -23.31 -15.96 1.56
N PHE A 519 -22.27 -16.75 1.26
CA PHE A 519 -21.87 -17.04 -0.13
C PHE A 519 -23.01 -17.70 -0.93
N ALA A 520 -23.59 -18.78 -0.39
CA ALA A 520 -24.64 -19.54 -1.07
C ALA A 520 -25.92 -18.73 -1.30
N THR A 521 -26.25 -17.85 -0.35
CA THR A 521 -27.40 -16.94 -0.46
C THR A 521 -27.11 -15.82 -1.45
N GLY A 522 -25.88 -15.31 -1.51
CA GLY A 522 -25.43 -14.39 -2.55
C GLY A 522 -25.59 -14.96 -3.96
N ILE A 523 -25.20 -16.23 -4.19
CA ILE A 523 -25.37 -16.90 -5.48
C ILE A 523 -26.84 -17.26 -5.77
N SER A 524 -27.62 -17.64 -4.75
CA SER A 524 -29.08 -17.82 -4.86
C SER A 524 -29.76 -16.54 -5.34
N VAL A 525 -29.43 -15.40 -4.74
CA VAL A 525 -29.98 -14.08 -5.11
C VAL A 525 -29.48 -13.65 -6.49
N ALA A 526 -28.19 -13.78 -6.79
CA ALA A 526 -27.62 -13.51 -8.12
C ALA A 526 -28.34 -14.28 -9.24
N SER A 527 -28.57 -15.58 -9.02
CA SER A 527 -29.22 -16.47 -10.01
C SER A 527 -30.68 -16.11 -10.28
N LYS A 528 -31.36 -15.44 -9.34
CA LYS A 528 -32.73 -14.91 -9.51
C LYS A 528 -32.75 -13.55 -10.23
N ILE A 529 -31.66 -12.78 -10.14
CA ILE A 529 -31.55 -11.43 -10.72
C ILE A 529 -31.04 -11.47 -12.17
N PHE A 530 -30.18 -12.43 -12.52
CA PHE A 530 -29.60 -12.52 -13.86
C PHE A 530 -30.38 -13.44 -14.79
N THR A 531 -30.76 -12.89 -15.95
CA THR A 531 -31.33 -13.64 -17.08
C THR A 531 -30.33 -14.66 -17.62
N ALA A 532 -30.84 -15.71 -18.26
CA ALA A 532 -30.04 -16.87 -18.65
C ALA A 532 -28.95 -16.54 -19.70
N ASP A 533 -29.09 -15.45 -20.45
CA ASP A 533 -28.13 -15.00 -21.47
C ASP A 533 -26.87 -14.34 -20.88
N ILE A 534 -26.95 -13.75 -19.69
CA ILE A 534 -25.80 -13.07 -19.03
C ILE A 534 -25.32 -13.77 -17.76
N ARG A 535 -26.07 -14.75 -17.22
CA ARG A 535 -25.82 -15.33 -15.89
C ARG A 535 -24.40 -15.87 -15.69
N SER A 536 -23.86 -16.56 -16.70
CA SER A 536 -22.50 -17.11 -16.67
C SER A 536 -21.43 -16.02 -16.63
N ALA A 537 -21.55 -14.96 -17.45
CA ALA A 537 -20.63 -13.83 -17.43
C ALA A 537 -20.71 -13.04 -16.12
N ALA A 538 -21.94 -12.80 -15.63
CA ALA A 538 -22.19 -12.10 -14.37
C ALA A 538 -21.55 -12.82 -13.18
N ILE A 539 -21.74 -14.14 -13.06
CA ILE A 539 -21.15 -14.96 -11.99
C ILE A 539 -19.61 -14.97 -12.10
N ALA A 540 -19.06 -15.15 -13.30
CA ALA A 540 -17.60 -15.12 -13.52
C ALA A 540 -16.98 -13.76 -13.11
N PHE A 541 -17.61 -12.64 -13.50
CA PHE A 541 -17.16 -11.29 -13.14
C PHE A 541 -17.26 -11.03 -11.63
N ILE A 542 -18.35 -11.45 -10.99
CA ILE A 542 -18.54 -11.37 -9.54
C ILE A 542 -17.42 -12.13 -8.80
N PHE A 543 -17.04 -13.31 -9.27
CA PHE A 543 -15.94 -14.06 -8.68
C PHE A 543 -14.57 -13.42 -8.91
N VAL A 544 -14.30 -12.82 -10.09
CA VAL A 544 -13.06 -12.04 -10.29
C VAL A 544 -12.93 -10.92 -9.25
N LEU A 545 -13.99 -10.10 -9.06
CA LEU A 545 -13.98 -9.03 -8.06
C LEU A 545 -13.90 -9.58 -6.63
N GLY A 546 -14.56 -10.70 -6.35
CA GLY A 546 -14.41 -11.45 -5.11
C GLY A 546 -12.96 -11.83 -4.78
N GLN A 547 -12.23 -12.33 -5.77
CA GLN A 547 -10.82 -12.71 -5.63
C GLN A 547 -9.87 -11.50 -5.53
N VAL A 548 -10.21 -10.35 -6.13
CA VAL A 548 -9.48 -9.09 -5.87
C VAL A 548 -9.60 -8.70 -4.38
N GLY A 549 -10.80 -8.82 -3.80
CA GLY A 549 -10.99 -8.63 -2.35
C GLY A 549 -10.19 -9.62 -1.52
N GLY A 550 -10.25 -10.91 -1.88
CA GLY A 550 -9.46 -11.98 -1.26
C GLY A 550 -7.94 -11.81 -1.35
N ALA A 551 -7.42 -11.07 -2.32
CA ALA A 551 -6.00 -10.76 -2.45
C ALA A 551 -5.60 -9.46 -1.72
N ILE A 552 -6.45 -8.42 -1.76
CA ILE A 552 -6.16 -7.12 -1.15
C ILE A 552 -6.24 -7.17 0.37
N PHE A 553 -7.29 -7.76 0.94
CA PHE A 553 -7.55 -7.66 2.38
C PHE A 553 -6.47 -8.33 3.25
N PRO A 554 -5.99 -9.56 2.96
CA PRO A 554 -4.92 -10.17 3.75
C PRO A 554 -3.60 -9.39 3.66
N ALA A 555 -3.30 -8.80 2.50
CA ALA A 555 -2.11 -7.96 2.30
C ALA A 555 -2.21 -6.63 3.07
N VAL A 556 -3.38 -5.98 3.08
CA VAL A 556 -3.63 -4.77 3.87
C VAL A 556 -3.56 -5.06 5.37
N THR A 557 -4.16 -6.16 5.84
CA THR A 557 -4.05 -6.61 7.25
C THR A 557 -2.59 -6.85 7.64
N GLY A 558 -1.79 -7.51 6.78
CA GLY A 558 -0.36 -7.68 7.03
C GLY A 558 0.41 -6.36 7.11
N ILE A 559 0.12 -5.40 6.22
CA ILE A 559 0.74 -4.06 6.24
C ILE A 559 0.32 -3.26 7.49
N MET A 560 -0.90 -3.45 8.00
CA MET A 560 -1.38 -2.81 9.23
C MET A 560 -0.71 -3.41 10.48
N ALA A 561 -0.70 -4.74 10.62
CA ALA A 561 0.02 -5.43 11.68
C ALA A 561 1.52 -5.08 11.68
N ALA A 562 2.11 -4.92 10.48
CA ALA A 562 3.51 -4.54 10.30
C ALA A 562 3.86 -3.09 10.66
N LYS A 563 2.87 -2.20 10.88
CA LYS A 563 3.09 -0.77 11.17
C LYS A 563 2.55 -0.32 12.52
N LEU A 564 1.63 -1.08 13.11
CA LEU A 564 0.97 -0.74 14.38
C LEU A 564 1.03 -1.93 15.33
N LEU A 565 2.20 -2.15 15.94
CA LEU A 565 2.49 -3.19 16.94
C LEU A 565 1.64 -3.11 18.22
N TYR A 566 0.74 -2.11 18.33
CA TYR A 566 -0.26 -1.96 19.39
C TYR A 566 -1.70 -1.80 18.86
N ILE A 567 -1.96 -1.92 17.55
CA ILE A 567 -3.32 -1.83 16.97
C ILE A 567 -3.57 -2.99 16.00
N VAL A 568 -3.54 -4.22 16.54
CA VAL A 568 -4.25 -5.38 15.97
C VAL A 568 -5.67 -5.47 16.58
N GLU A 569 -6.25 -4.32 16.90
CA GLU A 569 -7.58 -4.17 17.52
C GLU A 569 -8.69 -3.82 16.51
N HIS A 570 -8.36 -3.70 15.23
CA HIS A 570 -9.29 -3.18 14.20
C HIS A 570 -9.52 -4.22 13.11
N SER A 571 -10.51 -5.09 13.34
CA SER A 571 -11.03 -6.00 12.31
C SER A 571 -11.55 -5.21 11.10
N PRO A 572 -11.38 -5.70 9.85
CA PRO A 572 -11.82 -5.01 8.64
C PRO A 572 -13.32 -4.71 8.54
N VAL A 573 -14.17 -5.21 9.46
CA VAL A 573 -15.61 -4.92 9.48
C VAL A 573 -15.92 -3.42 9.70
N HIS A 574 -15.02 -2.64 10.32
CA HIS A 574 -15.17 -1.17 10.39
C HIS A 574 -15.11 -0.45 9.03
N ILE A 575 -14.65 -1.12 7.96
CA ILE A 575 -14.66 -0.57 6.60
C ILE A 575 -16.09 -0.61 6.01
N LEU A 576 -16.91 -1.62 6.35
CA LEU A 576 -18.26 -1.83 5.82
C LEU A 576 -19.24 -0.70 6.16
N THR A 577 -19.01 0.07 7.21
CA THR A 577 -19.84 1.21 7.62
C THR A 577 -19.38 2.56 7.07
N SER A 578 -18.19 2.65 6.48
CA SER A 578 -17.56 3.93 6.08
C SER A 578 -17.41 4.13 4.56
N THR A 579 -17.34 3.06 3.76
CA THR A 579 -17.05 3.17 2.31
C THR A 579 -18.26 3.42 1.42
N THR A 580 -19.50 3.17 1.88
CA THR A 580 -20.76 3.32 1.12
C THR A 580 -21.13 4.77 0.75
N CYS A 581 -20.25 5.75 1.01
CA CYS A 581 -20.49 7.17 0.79
C CYS A 581 -19.35 7.89 0.03
N LYS A 582 -18.29 7.18 -0.42
CA LYS A 582 -17.06 7.84 -0.95
C LYS A 582 -16.92 7.86 -2.47
N GLN A 583 -17.96 7.49 -3.23
CA GLN A 583 -17.92 7.46 -4.70
C GLN A 583 -19.17 8.08 -5.35
N GLU A 584 -19.54 9.30 -4.93
CA GLU A 584 -20.66 10.03 -5.53
C GLU A 584 -20.40 11.55 -5.55
N HIS A 585 -20.38 12.16 -6.74
CA HIS A 585 -20.50 13.60 -6.98
C HIS A 585 -19.49 14.56 -6.30
N ASN A 586 -18.17 14.37 -6.46
CA ASN A 586 -17.22 15.49 -6.30
C ASN A 586 -17.31 16.44 -7.52
N MET A 587 -17.15 17.76 -7.32
CA MET A 587 -16.80 18.68 -8.42
C MET A 587 -15.30 18.57 -8.76
N PRO A 588 -14.92 18.24 -10.00
CA PRO A 588 -13.52 18.26 -10.40
C PRO A 588 -13.02 19.69 -10.63
N GLN A 589 -11.81 19.96 -10.12
CA GLN A 589 -10.93 21.03 -10.59
C GLN A 589 -10.37 20.68 -11.98
N THR A 590 -9.85 21.66 -12.72
CA THR A 590 -9.18 21.44 -14.01
C THR A 590 -7.85 20.71 -13.79
N ALA A 591 -7.77 19.44 -14.20
CA ALA A 591 -6.51 18.70 -14.23
C ALA A 591 -5.56 19.26 -15.31
N LYS A 592 -4.25 18.94 -15.23
CA LYS A 592 -3.37 19.06 -16.39
C LYS A 592 -3.82 18.05 -17.45
N THR A 593 -4.05 18.49 -18.67
CA THR A 593 -4.36 17.63 -19.83
C THR A 593 -3.49 18.03 -21.02
N GLY A 594 -3.13 17.04 -21.83
CA GLY A 594 -2.25 17.18 -22.98
C GLY A 594 -1.81 15.81 -23.48
N ASN A 595 -1.44 15.73 -24.75
CA ASN A 595 -1.03 14.52 -25.44
C ASN A 595 -0.03 14.89 -26.57
N GLU A 596 0.27 13.97 -27.47
CA GLU A 596 1.14 14.26 -28.62
C GLU A 596 0.48 15.20 -29.66
N ASN A 597 -0.85 15.32 -29.68
CA ASN A 597 -1.60 16.18 -30.60
C ASN A 597 -1.60 17.66 -30.18
N ILE A 598 -1.61 17.93 -28.87
CA ILE A 598 -1.39 19.24 -28.25
C ILE A 598 -1.01 19.08 -26.76
N ASN A 599 -0.02 19.83 -26.30
CA ASN A 599 0.41 19.93 -24.90
C ASN A 599 0.82 21.38 -24.56
N ILE A 600 0.93 21.70 -23.27
CA ILE A 600 1.44 22.97 -22.75
C ILE A 600 2.68 22.67 -21.88
N ASP A 601 3.79 23.31 -22.22
CA ASP A 601 5.08 23.21 -21.50
C ASP A 601 5.50 24.62 -21.04
N LEU A 602 5.43 24.87 -19.73
CA LEU A 602 5.83 26.15 -19.12
C LEU A 602 7.35 26.24 -18.97
N ALA A 603 7.88 27.47 -19.00
CA ALA A 603 9.30 27.72 -18.68
C ALA A 603 9.57 27.82 -17.16
N SER A 604 8.52 27.92 -16.34
CA SER A 604 8.64 27.95 -14.87
C SER A 604 8.90 26.55 -14.30
N PRO A 605 9.65 26.43 -13.18
CA PRO A 605 9.94 25.14 -12.57
C PRO A 605 8.68 24.50 -11.95
N PRO A 606 8.63 23.16 -11.82
CA PRO A 606 7.50 22.47 -11.20
C PRO A 606 7.21 22.99 -9.79
N GLY A 607 5.96 23.43 -9.55
CA GLY A 607 5.53 23.98 -8.27
C GLY A 607 5.69 25.50 -8.11
N TRP A 608 6.11 26.22 -9.15
CA TRP A 608 6.16 27.69 -9.14
C TRP A 608 4.77 28.31 -8.85
N THR A 609 4.76 29.41 -8.11
CA THR A 609 3.55 30.18 -7.78
C THR A 609 3.67 31.62 -8.30
N TYR A 610 2.55 32.18 -8.72
CA TYR A 610 2.46 33.49 -9.35
C TYR A 610 1.66 34.48 -8.47
N VAL A 611 1.82 35.78 -8.68
CA VAL A 611 0.93 36.84 -8.19
C VAL A 611 0.21 37.53 -9.36
N GLY A 612 -0.83 38.32 -9.05
CA GLY A 612 -1.43 39.20 -10.06
C GLY A 612 -0.41 40.25 -10.54
N GLY A 613 -0.25 40.38 -11.85
CA GLY A 613 0.82 41.16 -12.49
C GLY A 613 2.02 40.34 -12.98
N ASP A 614 2.14 39.05 -12.61
CA ASP A 614 3.18 38.19 -13.19
C ASP A 614 2.85 37.75 -14.63
N THR A 615 3.88 37.52 -15.43
CA THR A 615 3.74 36.98 -16.79
C THR A 615 4.05 35.47 -16.84
N VAL A 616 3.09 34.69 -17.34
CA VAL A 616 3.25 33.25 -17.59
C VAL A 616 3.81 33.03 -19.00
N ILE A 617 5.06 32.61 -19.07
CA ILE A 617 5.75 32.25 -20.31
C ILE A 617 5.89 30.73 -20.49
N GLY A 618 5.78 30.28 -21.74
CA GLY A 618 5.86 28.86 -22.08
C GLY A 618 5.66 28.61 -23.58
N ASN A 619 5.40 27.36 -23.94
CA ASN A 619 5.09 26.94 -25.30
C ASN A 619 3.85 26.04 -25.34
N VAL A 620 3.03 26.19 -26.38
CA VAL A 620 2.12 25.14 -26.84
C VAL A 620 2.89 24.25 -27.80
N VAL A 621 2.80 22.93 -27.65
CA VAL A 621 3.65 21.96 -28.36
C VAL A 621 2.81 20.85 -28.99
N ARG A 622 3.11 20.48 -30.24
CA ARG A 622 2.58 19.29 -30.93
C ARG A 622 3.72 18.40 -31.43
N ARG A 623 3.59 17.09 -31.20
CA ARG A 623 4.57 16.05 -31.54
C ARG A 623 4.03 15.04 -32.56
N SER A 624 2.72 14.90 -32.69
CA SER A 624 2.11 13.97 -33.64
C SER A 624 1.90 14.57 -35.03
N HIS A 625 2.05 13.73 -36.05
CA HIS A 625 1.89 14.09 -37.46
C HIS A 625 0.61 14.88 -37.76
N ILE A 626 0.72 15.92 -38.59
CA ILE A 626 -0.41 16.68 -39.13
C ILE A 626 -0.06 17.18 -40.53
N VAL A 627 -1.07 17.20 -41.42
CA VAL A 627 -1.02 17.91 -42.71
C VAL A 627 -2.40 18.54 -42.90
N THR A 628 -2.48 19.86 -42.91
CA THR A 628 -3.72 20.61 -43.13
C THR A 628 -3.44 21.97 -43.78
N PRO A 629 -4.25 22.43 -44.75
CA PRO A 629 -4.07 23.75 -45.36
C PRO A 629 -4.47 24.90 -44.43
N ASP A 630 -5.27 24.62 -43.39
CA ASP A 630 -5.71 25.60 -42.41
C ASP A 630 -5.84 25.00 -41.01
N ALA A 631 -5.32 25.73 -40.04
CA ALA A 631 -5.38 25.46 -38.61
C ALA A 631 -5.17 26.75 -37.81
N MET A 632 -5.83 26.83 -36.65
CA MET A 632 -5.67 27.91 -35.68
C MET A 632 -5.26 27.34 -34.32
N VAL A 633 -4.13 27.79 -33.79
CA VAL A 633 -3.70 27.52 -32.41
C VAL A 633 -4.03 28.73 -31.57
N THR A 634 -4.74 28.50 -30.46
CA THR A 634 -5.17 29.56 -29.54
C THR A 634 -4.87 29.20 -28.09
N LEU A 635 -4.63 30.22 -27.28
CA LEU A 635 -4.41 30.12 -25.83
C LEU A 635 -5.42 31.01 -25.10
N THR A 636 -5.78 30.64 -23.88
CA THR A 636 -6.67 31.43 -23.02
C THR A 636 -6.35 31.18 -21.55
N LEU A 637 -6.11 32.23 -20.78
CA LEU A 637 -6.01 32.16 -19.32
C LEU A 637 -7.41 32.35 -18.72
N ILE A 638 -7.81 31.44 -17.83
CA ILE A 638 -9.13 31.38 -17.22
C ILE A 638 -8.99 31.34 -15.70
N GLY A 639 -9.53 32.34 -15.01
CA GLY A 639 -9.67 32.35 -13.55
C GLY A 639 -11.13 32.21 -13.14
N ARG A 640 -11.46 31.19 -12.33
CA ARG A 640 -12.86 30.88 -11.98
C ARG A 640 -13.05 30.37 -10.57
N VAL A 641 -14.23 30.66 -10.00
CA VAL A 641 -14.68 30.13 -8.71
C VAL A 641 -15.84 29.18 -8.95
N LYS A 642 -15.89 28.05 -8.22
CA LYS A 642 -17.10 27.23 -8.13
C LYS A 642 -17.39 26.90 -6.67
N THR A 643 -18.67 26.94 -6.30
CA THR A 643 -19.18 26.42 -5.03
C THR A 643 -20.30 25.43 -5.28
N LYS A 644 -20.43 24.45 -4.39
CA LYS A 644 -21.53 23.49 -4.36
C LYS A 644 -21.89 23.21 -2.92
N ILE A 645 -23.16 23.33 -2.57
CA ILE A 645 -23.72 22.87 -1.30
C ILE A 645 -24.77 21.82 -1.62
N THR A 646 -24.69 20.68 -0.94
CA THR A 646 -25.62 19.57 -1.07
C THR A 646 -26.31 19.33 0.26
N VAL A 647 -27.64 19.41 0.29
CA VAL A 647 -28.46 19.25 1.50
C VAL A 647 -29.36 18.02 1.32
N LYS A 648 -29.19 17.01 2.17
CA LYS A 648 -30.04 15.82 2.26
C LYS A 648 -31.11 16.04 3.32
N ARG A 649 -32.38 16.02 2.91
CA ARG A 649 -33.57 16.12 3.78
C ARG A 649 -34.26 14.76 3.80
N ASN A 650 -34.64 14.28 4.97
CA ASN A 650 -35.36 13.02 5.14
C ASN A 650 -36.69 13.30 5.86
N ASN A 651 -37.80 13.02 5.18
CA ASN A 651 -39.16 13.24 5.69
C ASN A 651 -39.81 11.92 6.14
N GLY A 652 -39.02 10.96 6.62
CA GLY A 652 -39.47 9.68 7.18
C GLY A 652 -39.80 8.60 6.15
N GLN A 653 -40.37 8.97 4.99
CA GLN A 653 -40.67 8.05 3.90
C GLN A 653 -39.67 8.13 2.73
N THR A 654 -39.13 9.32 2.46
CA THR A 654 -38.19 9.56 1.35
C THR A 654 -37.05 10.48 1.78
N THR A 655 -35.87 10.26 1.20
CA THR A 655 -34.74 11.19 1.29
C THR A 655 -34.64 11.98 0.00
N SER A 656 -34.85 13.30 0.08
CA SER A 656 -34.61 14.23 -1.01
C SER A 656 -33.22 14.86 -0.88
N THR A 657 -32.57 15.11 -2.01
CA THR A 657 -31.27 15.77 -2.06
C THR A 657 -31.38 17.04 -2.89
N SER A 658 -31.10 18.18 -2.29
CA SER A 658 -31.04 19.48 -2.96
C SER A 658 -29.58 19.86 -3.22
N HIS A 659 -29.29 20.35 -4.43
CA HIS A 659 -27.97 20.91 -4.77
C HIS A 659 -28.12 22.39 -5.09
N TYR A 660 -27.20 23.19 -4.54
CA TYR A 660 -27.05 24.62 -4.77
C TYR A 660 -25.64 24.83 -5.34
N ARG A 661 -25.46 25.64 -6.40
CA ARG A 661 -24.19 25.72 -7.13
C ARG A 661 -23.85 27.14 -7.59
N GLY A 662 -22.80 27.74 -7.02
CA GLY A 662 -22.21 28.97 -7.52
C GLY A 662 -21.17 28.70 -8.61
N ARG A 663 -21.12 29.55 -9.63
CA ARG A 663 -20.08 29.55 -10.67
C ARG A 663 -19.79 30.99 -11.07
N TRP A 664 -18.56 31.44 -10.86
CA TRP A 664 -18.10 32.79 -11.17
C TRP A 664 -16.89 32.71 -12.10
N GLN A 665 -16.75 33.66 -13.02
CA GLN A 665 -15.52 33.88 -13.80
C GLN A 665 -14.86 35.13 -13.25
N LEU A 666 -13.70 35.00 -12.60
CA LEU A 666 -12.95 36.15 -12.06
C LEU A 666 -12.43 37.04 -13.17
N PHE A 667 -12.01 36.43 -14.27
CA PHE A 667 -11.72 37.09 -15.54
C PHE A 667 -11.67 36.05 -16.66
N HIS A 668 -11.78 36.53 -17.88
CA HIS A 668 -11.44 35.79 -19.09
C HIS A 668 -10.47 36.65 -19.88
N THR A 669 -9.21 36.26 -19.95
CA THR A 669 -8.26 36.94 -20.86
C THR A 669 -8.73 36.70 -22.29
N SER A 670 -8.65 37.70 -23.15
CA SER A 670 -8.98 37.55 -24.58
C SER A 670 -8.24 36.36 -25.16
N ARG A 671 -8.93 35.51 -25.93
CA ARG A 671 -8.31 34.35 -26.59
C ARG A 671 -7.21 34.83 -27.54
N GLU A 672 -5.98 34.50 -27.21
CA GLU A 672 -4.79 34.82 -27.99
C GLU A 672 -4.65 33.79 -29.11
N THR A 673 -4.47 34.23 -30.36
CA THR A 673 -4.18 33.35 -31.49
C THR A 673 -2.67 33.28 -31.69
N LEU A 674 -2.06 32.21 -31.19
CA LEU A 674 -0.61 31.96 -31.31
C LEU A 674 -0.21 31.60 -32.74
N PHE A 675 -1.13 31.04 -33.53
CA PHE A 675 -0.89 30.67 -34.93
C PHE A 675 -2.19 30.58 -35.72
N HIS A 676 -2.14 30.94 -37.01
CA HIS A 676 -3.22 30.72 -37.97
C HIS A 676 -2.61 30.48 -39.37
N GLY A 677 -2.98 29.38 -40.03
CA GLY A 677 -2.47 29.00 -41.36
C GLY A 677 -2.23 27.50 -41.54
N PRO A 678 -1.49 27.08 -42.59
CA PRO A 678 -1.22 25.68 -42.87
C PRO A 678 -0.26 25.05 -41.85
N LEU A 679 -0.50 23.79 -41.47
CA LEU A 679 0.39 23.01 -40.62
C LEU A 679 0.84 21.71 -41.29
N HIS A 680 2.15 21.45 -41.22
CA HIS A 680 2.79 20.26 -41.75
C HIS A 680 3.87 19.75 -40.78
N LEU A 681 3.65 18.60 -40.15
CA LEU A 681 4.62 17.86 -39.33
C LEU A 681 4.70 16.42 -39.87
N PRO A 682 5.79 16.04 -40.58
CA PRO A 682 5.90 14.73 -41.21
C PRO A 682 6.24 13.63 -40.18
N ARG A 683 5.89 12.38 -40.50
CA ARG A 683 6.03 11.22 -39.56
C ARG A 683 7.47 10.90 -39.13
N SER A 684 8.46 11.43 -39.85
CA SER A 684 9.89 11.26 -39.56
C SER A 684 10.43 12.23 -38.50
N SER A 685 9.76 13.36 -38.27
CA SER A 685 10.25 14.47 -37.42
C SER A 685 9.92 14.28 -35.94
N VAL A 686 10.21 13.10 -35.38
CA VAL A 686 9.92 12.75 -33.97
C VAL A 686 10.67 13.67 -32.98
N ASN A 687 11.83 14.18 -33.39
CA ASN A 687 12.67 15.06 -32.55
C ASN A 687 12.38 16.57 -32.73
N ASP A 688 11.65 16.96 -33.78
CA ASP A 688 11.43 18.37 -34.16
C ASP A 688 9.94 18.74 -34.02
N PRO A 689 9.45 19.05 -32.80
CA PRO A 689 8.04 19.31 -32.57
C PRO A 689 7.62 20.71 -33.03
N LEU A 690 6.39 20.82 -33.53
CA LEU A 690 5.75 22.13 -33.74
C LEU A 690 5.56 22.81 -32.38
N THR A 691 6.06 24.02 -32.26
CA THR A 691 6.22 24.74 -30.99
C THR A 691 5.81 26.20 -31.18
N TRP A 692 4.85 26.66 -30.40
CA TRP A 692 4.34 28.04 -30.43
C TRP A 692 4.57 28.70 -29.07
N PRO A 693 5.51 29.65 -28.95
CA PRO A 693 5.75 30.35 -27.69
C PRO A 693 4.59 31.28 -27.34
N PHE A 694 4.40 31.55 -26.05
CA PHE A 694 3.39 32.48 -25.53
C PHE A 694 3.89 33.25 -24.30
N SER A 695 3.23 34.37 -24.02
CA SER A 695 3.56 35.27 -22.90
C SER A 695 2.30 35.95 -22.38
N VAL A 696 1.63 35.35 -21.40
CA VAL A 696 0.33 35.84 -20.89
C VAL A 696 0.48 36.51 -19.52
N GLU A 697 0.17 37.80 -19.45
CA GLU A 697 0.08 38.54 -18.18
C GLU A 697 -1.14 38.09 -17.35
N ILE A 698 -0.93 37.86 -16.06
CA ILE A 698 -2.00 37.58 -15.09
C ILE A 698 -2.59 38.92 -14.63
N PRO A 699 -3.90 39.17 -14.77
CA PRO A 699 -4.53 40.40 -14.27
C PRO A 699 -4.25 40.63 -12.77
N THR A 700 -4.01 41.87 -12.37
CA THR A 700 -3.79 42.23 -10.94
C THR A 700 -5.05 42.10 -10.08
N ARG A 701 -6.23 42.16 -10.71
CA ARG A 701 -7.56 42.26 -10.09
C ARG A 701 -8.64 41.55 -10.92
N PRO A 702 -9.81 41.23 -10.34
CA PRO A 702 -10.91 40.64 -11.08
C PRO A 702 -11.49 41.60 -12.15
N SER A 703 -12.09 41.03 -13.20
CA SER A 703 -12.79 41.76 -14.25
C SER A 703 -14.14 42.29 -13.77
N GLY A 704 -14.57 43.46 -14.26
CA GLY A 704 -15.92 43.97 -14.04
C GLY A 704 -17.06 43.06 -14.57
N GLN A 705 -16.73 42.02 -15.35
CA GLN A 705 -17.66 40.95 -15.73
C GLN A 705 -18.10 40.08 -14.54
N VAL A 706 -17.34 40.04 -13.44
CA VAL A 706 -17.72 39.40 -12.16
C VAL A 706 -19.06 39.92 -11.64
N LEU A 707 -19.41 41.17 -11.96
CA LEU A 707 -20.63 41.83 -11.50
C LEU A 707 -21.89 41.41 -12.29
N GLN A 708 -21.78 40.59 -13.33
CA GLN A 708 -22.90 40.23 -14.20
C GLN A 708 -23.64 38.98 -13.73
N GLY A 709 -24.87 39.15 -13.26
CA GLY A 709 -25.78 38.03 -12.96
C GLY A 709 -25.64 37.41 -11.57
N HIS A 710 -24.98 38.12 -10.63
CA HIS A 710 -24.73 37.66 -9.27
C HIS A 710 -25.18 38.69 -8.21
N PHE A 711 -25.42 38.21 -6.98
CA PHE A 711 -25.91 39.02 -5.86
C PHE A 711 -24.86 39.14 -4.75
N ILE A 712 -24.89 40.23 -3.97
CA ILE A 712 -23.86 40.50 -2.95
C ILE A 712 -23.94 39.49 -1.80
N GLU A 713 -25.13 38.99 -1.51
CA GLU A 713 -25.42 37.94 -0.53
C GLU A 713 -24.80 36.58 -0.91
N GLU A 714 -24.38 36.41 -2.17
CA GLU A 714 -23.75 35.21 -2.75
C GLU A 714 -22.21 35.34 -2.86
N SER A 715 -21.63 36.44 -2.37
CA SER A 715 -20.26 36.88 -2.66
C SER A 715 -19.46 37.31 -1.43
N TYR A 716 -18.19 36.90 -1.37
CA TYR A 716 -17.17 37.51 -0.50
C TYR A 716 -16.29 38.54 -1.22
N LEU A 717 -16.49 38.74 -2.53
CA LEU A 717 -15.97 39.89 -3.28
C LEU A 717 -16.97 41.04 -3.24
N PRO A 718 -16.52 42.31 -3.21
CA PRO A 718 -17.42 43.44 -3.30
C PRO A 718 -18.00 43.53 -4.72
N LEU A 719 -19.30 43.83 -4.83
CA LEU A 719 -19.98 43.92 -6.13
C LEU A 719 -20.28 45.36 -6.58
N ASP A 720 -19.84 46.35 -5.81
CA ASP A 720 -19.76 47.75 -6.26
C ASP A 720 -18.47 47.99 -7.05
N LYS A 721 -18.52 48.94 -8.00
CA LYS A 721 -17.41 49.21 -8.92
C LYS A 721 -16.19 49.85 -8.25
N GLU A 722 -16.38 50.57 -7.14
CA GLU A 722 -15.31 51.32 -6.48
C GLU A 722 -14.45 50.39 -5.63
N SER A 723 -15.06 49.58 -4.76
CA SER A 723 -14.34 48.59 -3.95
C SER A 723 -13.68 47.51 -4.83
N LEU A 724 -14.28 47.13 -5.97
CA LEU A 724 -13.66 46.19 -6.91
C LEU A 724 -12.36 46.73 -7.52
N ILE A 725 -12.23 48.05 -7.71
CA ILE A 725 -10.99 48.69 -8.19
C ILE A 725 -9.82 48.48 -7.21
N HIS A 726 -10.12 48.42 -5.91
CA HIS A 726 -9.16 48.18 -4.83
C HIS A 726 -8.98 46.70 -4.48
N SER A 727 -9.73 45.79 -5.10
CA SER A 727 -9.61 44.34 -4.87
C SER A 727 -8.46 43.73 -5.67
N THR A 728 -7.70 42.82 -5.06
CA THR A 728 -6.69 41.98 -5.73
C THR A 728 -7.30 40.64 -6.16
N LEU A 729 -6.60 39.88 -7.01
CA LEU A 729 -7.03 38.50 -7.30
C LEU A 729 -7.06 37.62 -6.03
N PRO A 730 -8.13 36.85 -5.80
CA PRO A 730 -8.15 35.79 -4.79
C PRO A 730 -7.06 34.75 -5.05
N ALA A 731 -6.46 34.22 -3.97
CA ALA A 731 -5.51 33.12 -4.07
C ALA A 731 -6.18 31.83 -4.61
N SER A 732 -5.36 30.89 -5.08
CA SER A 732 -5.83 29.57 -5.53
C SER A 732 -6.23 28.74 -4.31
N PHE A 733 -7.46 28.23 -4.31
CA PHE A 733 -8.08 27.62 -3.14
C PHE A 733 -8.84 26.36 -3.51
N SER A 734 -8.86 25.37 -2.62
CA SER A 734 -9.70 24.18 -2.75
C SER A 734 -10.04 23.62 -1.36
N SER A 735 -11.32 23.45 -1.07
CA SER A 735 -11.79 23.00 0.24
C SER A 735 -13.11 22.24 0.13
N SER A 736 -13.27 21.20 0.97
CA SER A 736 -14.49 20.41 1.02
C SER A 736 -14.82 19.98 2.44
N GLY A 737 -16.10 20.11 2.79
CA GLY A 737 -16.65 19.79 4.11
C GLY A 737 -17.79 18.78 3.98
N ARG A 738 -17.76 17.73 4.78
CA ARG A 738 -18.78 16.66 4.75
C ARG A 738 -19.41 16.47 6.12
N GLY A 739 -20.60 17.05 6.31
CA GLY A 739 -21.48 16.78 7.44
C GLY A 739 -22.51 15.67 7.16
N TRP A 740 -23.32 15.35 8.17
CA TRP A 740 -24.33 14.28 8.11
C TRP A 740 -25.53 14.61 7.20
N ARG A 741 -26.01 15.87 7.23
CA ARG A 741 -27.11 16.36 6.39
C ARG A 741 -26.66 17.29 5.26
N THR A 742 -25.53 17.97 5.42
CA THR A 742 -25.03 18.97 4.46
C THR A 742 -23.58 18.70 4.13
N SER A 743 -23.19 18.87 2.87
CA SER A 743 -21.80 18.91 2.44
C SER A 743 -21.54 20.09 1.51
N SER A 744 -20.34 20.66 1.59
CA SER A 744 -19.88 21.79 0.78
C SER A 744 -18.59 21.44 0.04
N GLU A 745 -18.47 21.96 -1.18
CA GLU A 745 -17.24 21.96 -1.98
C GLU A 745 -17.06 23.37 -2.55
N ALA A 746 -15.85 23.92 -2.45
CA ALA A 746 -15.51 25.23 -2.99
C ALA A 746 -14.08 25.22 -3.54
N PHE A 747 -13.85 25.91 -4.65
CA PHE A 747 -12.51 26.19 -5.15
C PHE A 747 -12.43 27.50 -5.94
N VAL A 748 -11.26 28.11 -5.89
CA VAL A 748 -10.78 29.15 -6.79
C VAL A 748 -9.65 28.52 -7.61
N GLU A 749 -9.77 28.49 -8.93
CA GLU A 749 -8.77 27.87 -9.80
C GLU A 749 -8.41 28.75 -11.00
N TYR A 750 -7.14 28.69 -11.39
CA TYR A 750 -6.57 29.39 -12.54
C TYR A 750 -5.91 28.36 -13.45
N TYR A 751 -6.17 28.43 -14.75
CA TYR A 751 -5.57 27.51 -15.71
C TYR A 751 -5.46 28.14 -17.10
N LEU A 752 -4.42 27.73 -17.82
CA LEU A 752 -4.32 27.91 -19.26
C LEU A 752 -5.11 26.83 -19.98
N GLU A 753 -5.83 27.21 -21.03
CA GLU A 753 -6.46 26.32 -21.99
C GLU A 753 -5.88 26.63 -23.38
N ALA A 754 -5.22 25.65 -23.99
CA ALA A 754 -4.72 25.73 -25.36
C ALA A 754 -5.61 24.88 -26.28
N ARG A 755 -5.99 25.41 -27.44
CA ARG A 755 -6.80 24.71 -28.45
C ARG A 755 -6.13 24.76 -29.81
N LEU A 756 -6.13 23.63 -30.50
CA LEU A 756 -5.77 23.52 -31.92
C LEU A 756 -7.02 23.14 -32.70
N ILE A 757 -7.48 24.03 -33.58
CA ILE A 757 -8.66 23.86 -34.43
C ILE A 757 -8.17 23.68 -35.86
N TYR A 758 -8.59 22.64 -36.59
CA TYR A 758 -8.11 22.39 -37.95
C TYR A 758 -9.11 21.61 -38.82
N GLY A 759 -9.03 21.79 -40.14
CA GLY A 759 -9.85 21.05 -41.10
C GLY A 759 -9.35 19.63 -41.36
N ARG A 760 -10.25 18.64 -41.37
CA ARG A 760 -9.95 17.26 -41.75
C ARG A 760 -11.18 16.57 -42.35
N SER A 761 -11.04 15.98 -43.54
CA SER A 761 -12.10 15.20 -44.20
C SER A 761 -13.48 15.90 -44.30
N GLY A 762 -13.51 17.23 -44.40
CA GLY A 762 -14.74 18.02 -44.49
C GLY A 762 -15.36 18.45 -43.14
N SER A 763 -14.76 18.07 -42.00
CA SER A 763 -15.14 18.53 -40.66
C SER A 763 -14.02 19.35 -40.01
N SER A 764 -14.37 20.09 -38.95
CA SER A 764 -13.39 20.79 -38.11
C SER A 764 -13.11 19.94 -36.86
N GLU A 765 -11.86 19.52 -36.69
CA GLU A 765 -11.39 18.86 -35.48
C GLU A 765 -10.87 19.90 -34.48
N VAL A 766 -11.12 19.66 -33.18
CA VAL A 766 -10.67 20.53 -32.08
C VAL A 766 -9.94 19.68 -31.03
N GLU A 767 -8.64 19.87 -30.95
CA GLU A 767 -7.77 19.32 -29.91
C GLU A 767 -7.64 20.34 -28.77
N THR A 768 -7.46 19.90 -27.52
CA THR A 768 -7.36 20.80 -26.36
C THR A 768 -6.42 20.25 -25.28
N ALA A 769 -5.58 21.13 -24.74
CA ALA A 769 -4.73 20.90 -23.56
C ALA A 769 -5.05 21.92 -22.47
N THR A 770 -4.84 21.54 -21.20
CA THR A 770 -5.03 22.43 -20.04
C THR A 770 -3.85 22.35 -19.08
N PHE A 771 -3.45 23.49 -18.52
CA PHE A 771 -2.38 23.56 -17.52
C PHE A 771 -2.84 24.41 -16.33
N PRO A 772 -3.11 23.81 -15.14
CA PRO A 772 -3.45 24.57 -13.94
C PRO A 772 -2.23 25.31 -13.40
N ILE A 773 -2.41 26.57 -13.01
CA ILE A 773 -1.38 27.41 -12.40
C ILE A 773 -1.80 27.81 -10.99
N THR A 774 -0.83 28.04 -10.11
CA THR A 774 -1.09 28.46 -8.72
C THR A 774 -0.80 29.95 -8.56
N ILE A 775 -1.85 30.73 -8.32
CA ILE A 775 -1.76 32.14 -7.89
C ILE A 775 -1.82 32.22 -6.35
N ARG A 776 -0.91 32.99 -5.75
CA ARG A 776 -0.90 33.38 -4.33
C ARG A 776 -1.31 34.86 -4.16
N HIS A 777 -1.70 35.24 -2.95
CA HIS A 777 -1.95 36.66 -2.62
C HIS A 777 -0.63 37.45 -2.65
N ALA A 778 -0.70 38.75 -2.96
CA ALA A 778 0.48 39.62 -2.90
C ALA A 778 0.91 39.86 -1.43
N PRO A 779 2.20 39.84 -1.09
CA PRO A 779 2.66 40.14 0.26
C PRO A 779 2.37 41.61 0.62
N GLN A 780 1.69 41.86 1.74
CA GLN A 780 1.54 43.23 2.24
C GLN A 780 2.82 43.65 2.99
N PRO A 781 3.38 44.85 2.72
CA PRO A 781 4.60 45.33 3.37
C PRO A 781 4.29 45.87 4.77
N GLY A 782 4.76 45.16 5.81
CA GLY A 782 4.67 45.60 7.20
C GLY A 782 5.13 44.51 8.16
N ILE A 783 5.85 44.90 9.22
CA ILE A 783 6.27 44.00 10.29
C ILE A 783 5.09 43.80 11.24
N PHE A 784 4.51 42.60 11.25
CA PHE A 784 3.48 42.24 12.21
C PHE A 784 4.09 42.05 13.61
N ASN A 785 3.51 42.67 14.65
CA ASN A 785 3.94 42.44 16.04
C ASN A 785 3.26 41.19 16.62
N TYR A 786 4.05 40.18 16.98
CA TYR A 786 3.57 38.85 17.36
C TYR A 786 3.39 38.69 18.87
N ASP A 787 2.72 39.64 19.54
CA ASP A 787 2.60 39.69 21.01
C ASP A 787 2.38 38.31 21.64
N LEU A 788 3.26 37.93 22.57
CA LEU A 788 3.25 36.58 23.13
C LEU A 788 2.16 36.42 24.18
N GLN A 789 1.15 35.61 23.89
CA GLN A 789 0.25 35.09 24.91
C GLN A 789 0.94 34.03 25.76
N SER A 790 0.48 33.85 27.00
CA SER A 790 1.06 32.96 27.99
C SER A 790 -0.01 32.16 28.72
N ARG A 791 0.23 30.87 28.98
CA ARG A 791 -0.55 30.06 29.92
C ARG A 791 0.35 29.22 30.82
N VAL A 792 -0.07 29.09 32.08
CA VAL A 792 0.56 28.25 33.09
C VAL A 792 -0.28 27.01 33.33
N LEU A 793 0.35 25.83 33.27
CA LEU A 793 -0.31 24.52 33.29
C LEU A 793 0.24 23.65 34.43
N ALA A 794 -0.62 22.90 35.12
CA ALA A 794 -0.21 22.04 36.23
C ALA A 794 0.24 20.63 35.77
N GLY A 795 1.50 20.28 36.06
CA GLY A 795 2.10 18.97 35.88
C GLY A 795 2.28 18.21 37.20
N ARG A 796 2.25 16.88 37.10
CA ARG A 796 2.46 15.94 38.21
C ARG A 796 3.09 14.69 37.63
N ALA A 797 4.12 14.17 38.28
CA ALA A 797 4.70 12.87 38.00
C ALA A 797 4.78 12.05 39.30
N LYS A 798 4.45 10.76 39.25
CA LYS A 798 4.41 9.86 40.40
C LYS A 798 5.10 8.53 40.10
N SER A 799 6.39 8.42 40.41
CA SER A 799 7.16 7.19 40.21
C SER A 799 8.27 7.02 41.23
N GLN A 800 8.63 5.76 41.50
CA GLN A 800 9.85 5.42 42.24
C GLN A 800 11.12 5.87 41.48
N ARG A 801 11.04 6.06 40.15
CA ARG A 801 12.13 6.58 39.32
C ARG A 801 12.46 8.06 39.53
N LEU A 802 11.72 8.75 40.42
CA LEU A 802 12.07 10.10 40.90
C LEU A 802 13.14 10.07 42.01
N LEU A 803 13.41 8.90 42.61
CA LEU A 803 14.43 8.72 43.65
C LEU A 803 15.84 8.66 43.03
N PRO A 804 16.87 9.23 43.71
CA PRO A 804 18.26 9.12 43.29
C PRO A 804 18.69 7.66 43.09
N GLY A 805 19.32 7.37 41.94
CA GLY A 805 19.80 6.03 41.57
C GLY A 805 18.71 5.07 41.08
N MET A 806 17.44 5.51 40.98
CA MET A 806 16.34 4.71 40.43
C MET A 806 15.91 5.16 39.02
N GLU A 807 16.55 6.18 38.44
CA GLU A 807 16.15 6.86 37.19
C GLU A 807 16.06 5.89 35.99
N HIS A 808 16.99 4.93 35.94
CA HIS A 808 17.08 3.90 34.90
C HIS A 808 16.71 2.49 35.38
N ALA A 809 16.37 2.32 36.66
CA ALA A 809 16.12 1.01 37.25
C ALA A 809 14.82 0.38 36.73
N GLU A 810 14.76 -0.95 36.66
CA GLU A 810 13.51 -1.67 36.44
C GLU A 810 12.66 -1.68 37.72
N LEU A 811 11.40 -1.27 37.60
CA LEU A 811 10.46 -1.35 38.72
C LEU A 811 9.99 -2.80 38.92
N SER A 812 10.15 -3.30 40.15
CA SER A 812 9.62 -4.61 40.55
C SER A 812 8.10 -4.67 40.41
N LEU A 813 7.53 -5.89 40.30
CA LEU A 813 6.08 -6.08 40.23
C LEU A 813 5.36 -5.36 41.38
N LYS A 814 5.89 -5.45 42.61
CA LYS A 814 5.38 -4.75 43.81
C LYS A 814 5.32 -3.23 43.62
N GLN A 815 6.37 -2.60 43.07
CA GLN A 815 6.41 -1.16 42.82
C GLN A 815 5.44 -0.76 41.69
N LYS A 816 5.34 -1.56 40.62
CA LYS A 816 4.37 -1.37 39.53
C LYS A 816 2.93 -1.43 40.07
N THR A 817 2.60 -2.42 40.92
CA THR A 817 1.31 -2.53 41.60
C THR A 817 1.04 -1.36 42.56
N GLN A 818 2.02 -0.93 43.35
CA GLN A 818 1.89 0.23 44.24
C GLN A 818 1.61 1.54 43.48
N LYS A 819 2.22 1.72 42.30
CA LYS A 819 1.95 2.84 41.40
C LYS A 819 0.52 2.76 40.83
N LEU A 820 0.12 1.60 40.31
CA LEU A 820 -1.21 1.38 39.72
C LEU A 820 -2.35 1.68 40.71
N PHE A 821 -2.21 1.25 41.97
CA PHE A 821 -3.19 1.54 43.04
C PHE A 821 -2.92 2.87 43.77
N GLY A 822 -2.16 3.80 43.19
CA GLY A 822 -2.03 5.20 43.64
C GLY A 822 -1.34 5.41 44.99
N SER A 823 -0.61 4.42 45.51
CA SER A 823 -0.12 4.36 46.89
C SER A 823 0.63 5.62 47.34
N SER A 824 0.47 5.99 48.62
CA SER A 824 1.23 7.06 49.27
C SER A 824 2.73 6.75 49.39
N LYS A 825 3.15 5.49 49.20
CA LYS A 825 4.56 5.07 49.22
C LYS A 825 5.27 5.19 47.85
N VAL A 826 4.70 5.94 46.91
CA VAL A 826 5.32 6.26 45.62
C VAL A 826 5.60 7.76 45.57
N PRO A 827 6.87 8.19 45.44
CA PRO A 827 7.25 9.60 45.39
C PRO A 827 6.56 10.37 44.26
N GLU A 828 6.40 11.68 44.48
CA GLU A 828 5.48 12.52 43.72
C GLU A 828 6.06 13.93 43.55
N PHE A 829 6.12 14.40 42.31
CA PHE A 829 6.71 15.67 41.91
C PHE A 829 5.69 16.53 41.15
N HIS A 830 5.35 17.68 41.69
CA HIS A 830 4.48 18.68 41.07
C HIS A 830 5.30 19.81 40.46
N TYR A 831 4.93 20.22 39.26
CA TYR A 831 5.57 21.28 38.50
C TYR A 831 4.53 22.11 37.76
N THR A 832 4.85 23.35 37.43
CA THR A 832 4.09 24.13 36.47
C THR A 832 4.88 24.29 35.18
N VAL A 833 4.15 24.29 34.06
CA VAL A 833 4.68 24.54 32.71
C VAL A 833 4.16 25.91 32.28
N GLU A 834 5.06 26.85 32.10
CA GLU A 834 4.81 28.18 31.55
C GLU A 834 5.07 28.12 30.04
N VAL A 835 4.03 28.22 29.21
CA VAL A 835 4.18 28.21 27.75
C VAL A 835 3.79 29.57 27.22
N ASN A 836 4.66 30.17 26.41
CA ASN A 836 4.45 31.46 25.75
C ASN A 836 4.58 31.25 24.24
N TRP A 837 3.63 31.78 23.46
CA TRP A 837 3.56 31.61 22.01
C TRP A 837 2.86 32.82 21.38
N PRO A 838 3.07 33.09 20.07
CA PRO A 838 2.55 34.29 19.43
C PRO A 838 1.02 34.28 19.29
N CYS A 839 0.38 35.44 19.45
CA CYS A 839 -1.05 35.63 19.15
C CYS A 839 -1.38 35.57 17.64
N ALA A 840 -0.40 35.80 16.76
CA ALA A 840 -0.57 35.77 15.31
C ALA A 840 0.75 35.42 14.62
N ILE A 841 0.69 34.95 13.37
CA ILE A 841 1.87 34.55 12.58
C ILE A 841 1.68 35.04 11.14
N GLN A 842 2.64 35.83 10.63
CA GLN A 842 2.74 36.21 9.22
C GLN A 842 3.64 35.19 8.51
N LEU A 843 3.06 34.50 7.53
CA LEU A 843 3.78 33.54 6.69
C LEU A 843 4.66 34.31 5.68
N ASP A 844 5.75 33.68 5.24
CA ASP A 844 6.85 34.30 4.46
C ASP A 844 7.52 35.53 5.13
N ASN A 845 7.33 35.78 6.43
CA ASN A 845 8.12 36.77 7.16
C ASN A 845 9.50 36.19 7.54
N PRO A 846 10.62 36.81 7.15
CA PRO A 846 11.97 36.31 7.44
C PRO A 846 12.38 36.40 8.93
N THR A 847 11.57 37.04 9.78
CA THR A 847 11.82 37.18 11.22
C THR A 847 11.39 35.91 11.95
N PRO A 848 12.30 35.19 12.64
CA PRO A 848 11.94 34.00 13.40
C PRO A 848 11.03 34.32 14.58
N VAL A 849 10.04 33.46 14.84
CA VAL A 849 9.04 33.67 15.90
C VAL A 849 9.32 32.72 17.09
N PRO A 850 9.42 33.22 18.34
CA PRO A 850 9.78 32.39 19.48
C PRO A 850 8.56 31.67 20.11
N ILE A 851 8.80 30.45 20.60
CA ILE A 851 7.94 29.72 21.53
C ILE A 851 8.78 29.43 22.79
N ILE A 852 8.34 29.91 23.95
CA ILE A 852 9.13 29.84 25.20
C ILE A 852 8.45 28.88 26.17
N ILE A 853 9.15 27.83 26.58
CA ILE A 853 8.66 26.81 27.53
C ILE A 853 9.51 26.86 28.80
N GLY A 854 8.95 27.45 29.86
CA GLY A 854 9.49 27.39 31.21
C GLY A 854 8.91 26.21 32.00
N VAL A 855 9.73 25.56 32.83
CA VAL A 855 9.25 24.56 33.79
C VAL A 855 9.74 24.92 35.18
N LYS A 856 8.80 25.04 36.12
CA LYS A 856 9.06 25.46 37.51
C LYS A 856 8.56 24.40 38.49
N PRO A 857 9.36 23.96 39.48
CA PRO A 857 8.87 23.07 40.53
C PRO A 857 7.81 23.78 41.39
N SER A 858 6.79 23.04 41.83
CA SER A 858 5.70 23.56 42.69
C SER A 858 5.71 22.92 44.06
N SER A 859 5.75 21.59 44.14
CA SER A 859 5.92 20.82 45.39
C SER A 859 6.47 19.43 45.09
N ALA A 860 7.01 18.74 46.08
CA ALA A 860 7.58 17.40 45.93
C ALA A 860 7.48 16.60 47.22
N SER A 861 7.50 15.27 47.16
CA SER A 861 7.59 14.41 48.34
C SER A 861 8.89 14.67 49.12
N PRO A 862 8.92 14.50 50.46
CA PRO A 862 10.10 14.80 51.29
C PRO A 862 11.37 14.07 50.86
N GLU A 863 11.24 12.86 50.30
CA GLU A 863 12.35 12.03 49.83
C GLU A 863 13.05 12.59 48.57
N ILE A 864 12.45 13.60 47.91
CA ILE A 864 12.94 14.17 46.65
C ILE A 864 12.92 15.72 46.61
N SER A 865 12.78 16.40 47.76
CA SER A 865 12.67 17.88 47.85
C SER A 865 13.83 18.60 47.14
N ASP A 866 15.05 18.18 47.46
CA ASP A 866 16.32 18.76 47.02
C ASP A 866 16.94 18.00 45.84
N VAL A 867 16.24 17.01 45.28
CA VAL A 867 16.70 16.22 44.15
C VAL A 867 16.47 16.98 42.82
N ALA A 868 17.51 17.03 42.00
CA ALA A 868 17.45 17.55 40.64
C ALA A 868 16.63 16.61 39.74
N GLN A 869 15.46 17.05 39.29
CA GLN A 869 14.59 16.28 38.39
C GLN A 869 14.85 16.68 36.94
N LYS A 870 15.05 15.70 36.06
CA LYS A 870 15.22 15.90 34.61
C LYS A 870 13.85 15.93 33.94
N VAL A 871 13.55 17.02 33.24
CA VAL A 871 12.33 17.20 32.45
C VAL A 871 12.68 17.14 30.96
N GLN A 872 12.11 16.20 30.23
CA GLN A 872 12.35 16.02 28.81
C GLN A 872 11.20 16.63 28.00
N LEU A 873 11.54 17.43 26.98
CA LEU A 873 10.60 17.88 25.96
C LEU A 873 10.64 16.90 24.78
N ASN A 874 9.55 16.14 24.61
CA ASN A 874 9.46 15.12 23.56
C ASN A 874 9.15 15.76 22.20
N TRP A 875 8.17 16.65 22.18
CA TRP A 875 7.77 17.42 21.00
C TRP A 875 6.89 18.60 21.36
N VAL A 876 6.93 19.61 20.48
CA VAL A 876 5.91 20.65 20.34
C VAL A 876 5.20 20.44 19.01
N ASN A 877 3.88 20.58 19.01
CA ASN A 877 3.05 20.55 17.82
C ASN A 877 2.21 21.84 17.78
N MET A 878 2.15 22.51 16.65
CA MET A 878 1.27 23.65 16.45
C MET A 878 0.40 23.39 15.22
N THR A 879 -0.88 23.69 15.32
CA THR A 879 -1.90 23.36 14.31
C THR A 879 -2.77 24.58 14.05
N ILE A 880 -2.85 24.99 12.77
CA ILE A 880 -3.78 26.03 12.33
C ILE A 880 -5.12 25.36 12.07
N LYS A 881 -6.16 25.68 12.86
CA LYS A 881 -7.53 25.31 12.50
C LYS A 881 -8.11 26.40 11.61
N SER A 882 -8.17 26.16 10.31
CA SER A 882 -8.90 27.03 9.40
C SER A 882 -10.39 26.71 9.41
N LYS A 883 -11.24 27.73 9.25
CA LYS A 883 -12.70 27.60 9.22
C LYS A 883 -13.25 28.15 7.90
N THR A 884 -13.38 27.29 6.90
CA THR A 884 -13.99 27.67 5.61
C THR A 884 -15.50 27.90 5.80
N MET A 885 -16.01 29.04 5.30
CA MET A 885 -17.43 29.22 5.04
C MET A 885 -17.67 29.21 3.53
N VAL A 886 -18.64 28.41 3.08
CA VAL A 886 -19.03 28.28 1.67
C VAL A 886 -20.44 28.82 1.50
N GLN A 887 -20.64 29.69 0.51
CA GLN A 887 -21.95 30.19 0.08
C GLN A 887 -22.31 29.63 -1.30
N ALA A 888 -23.61 29.49 -1.58
CA ALA A 888 -24.15 29.12 -2.88
C ALA A 888 -25.54 29.76 -3.14
N PRO A 889 -25.86 30.09 -4.41
CA PRO A 889 -27.13 30.70 -4.80
C PRO A 889 -28.34 29.81 -4.51
N GLY A 890 -29.49 30.44 -4.26
CA GLY A 890 -30.78 29.77 -4.08
C GLY A 890 -31.41 29.34 -5.41
N ASN A 891 -32.00 28.14 -5.47
CA ASN A 891 -32.52 27.55 -6.72
C ASN A 891 -33.83 28.18 -7.26
N LEU A 892 -34.44 29.12 -6.54
CA LEU A 892 -35.75 29.73 -6.88
C LEU A 892 -35.80 31.24 -6.63
N THR A 893 -35.04 31.73 -5.65
CA THR A 893 -34.90 33.16 -5.32
C THR A 893 -33.45 33.43 -4.89
N PRO A 894 -32.72 34.34 -5.55
CA PRO A 894 -31.32 34.65 -5.18
C PRO A 894 -31.16 35.22 -3.77
N LYS A 895 -32.20 35.87 -3.24
CA LYS A 895 -32.26 36.41 -1.86
C LYS A 895 -32.19 35.34 -0.74
N HIS A 896 -32.17 34.06 -1.08
CA HIS A 896 -32.07 32.96 -0.12
C HIS A 896 -30.83 32.10 -0.42
N THR A 897 -29.68 32.68 -0.08
CA THR A 897 -28.38 32.03 -0.24
C THR A 897 -28.22 30.91 0.78
N HIS A 898 -27.66 29.79 0.34
CA HIS A 898 -27.33 28.69 1.22
C HIS A 898 -25.88 28.83 1.68
N SER A 899 -25.64 28.65 2.98
CA SER A 899 -24.30 28.61 3.55
C SER A 899 -24.03 27.30 4.28
N HIS A 900 -22.76 26.91 4.33
CA HIS A 900 -22.26 25.82 5.15
C HIS A 900 -20.84 26.18 5.61
N SER A 901 -20.50 25.88 6.85
CA SER A 901 -19.13 26.09 7.36
C SER A 901 -18.56 24.78 7.89
N HIS A 902 -17.27 24.59 7.67
CA HIS A 902 -16.51 23.42 8.10
C HIS A 902 -15.10 23.82 8.50
N SER A 903 -14.52 23.09 9.46
CA SER A 903 -13.16 23.36 9.94
C SER A 903 -12.18 22.30 9.46
N SER A 904 -10.93 22.70 9.26
CA SER A 904 -9.82 21.86 8.80
C SER A 904 -8.55 22.19 9.57
N SER A 905 -7.90 21.17 10.11
CA SER A 905 -6.71 21.31 10.97
C SER A 905 -5.43 21.03 10.18
N HIS A 906 -4.56 22.04 10.08
CA HIS A 906 -3.31 22.00 9.33
C HIS A 906 -2.11 22.05 10.27
N PRO A 907 -1.39 20.92 10.48
CA PRO A 907 -0.23 20.90 11.38
C PRO A 907 0.97 21.61 10.73
N ILE A 908 1.56 22.56 11.45
CA ILE A 908 2.74 23.36 11.05
C ILE A 908 4.02 22.50 10.92
N GLY A 909 3.97 21.24 11.38
CA GLY A 909 5.05 20.27 11.18
C GLY A 909 6.12 20.25 12.27
N LEU A 910 6.01 21.10 13.30
CA LEU A 910 6.95 21.16 14.44
C LEU A 910 7.21 19.77 15.06
N LYS A 911 6.17 18.94 15.21
CA LYS A 911 6.28 17.56 15.76
C LYS A 911 7.23 16.67 14.93
N ARG A 912 7.39 16.93 13.63
CA ARG A 912 8.31 16.26 12.71
C ARG A 912 9.73 16.86 12.72
N ALA A 913 9.88 18.13 13.14
CA ALA A 913 11.18 18.71 13.41
C ALA A 913 11.79 18.12 14.70
N PHE A 914 10.98 17.95 15.75
CA PHE A 914 11.39 17.28 16.98
C PHE A 914 11.84 15.82 16.75
N SER A 915 11.15 15.07 15.89
CA SER A 915 11.55 13.70 15.51
C SER A 915 12.80 13.63 14.61
N ARG A 916 13.53 14.72 14.42
CA ARG A 916 14.82 14.80 13.69
C ARG A 916 15.98 15.29 14.57
N LEU A 917 15.72 15.61 15.84
CA LEU A 917 16.77 16.01 16.77
C LEU A 917 17.63 14.79 17.14
N GLU A 918 18.95 14.89 16.97
CA GLU A 918 19.89 13.81 17.32
C GLU A 918 19.97 13.56 18.84
N SER A 919 19.51 14.51 19.64
CA SER A 919 19.39 14.38 21.10
C SER A 919 18.09 15.03 21.61
N LEU A 920 17.49 14.42 22.62
CA LEU A 920 16.26 14.88 23.24
C LEU A 920 16.54 16.10 24.13
N LEU A 921 15.76 17.17 23.93
CA LEU A 921 15.90 18.43 24.67
C LEU A 921 15.47 18.22 26.13
N SER A 922 16.44 18.24 27.05
CA SER A 922 16.18 18.05 28.48
C SER A 922 16.54 19.28 29.32
N LEU A 923 15.56 19.77 30.08
CA LEU A 923 15.74 20.74 31.14
C LEU A 923 16.21 20.01 32.41
N LEU A 924 17.41 20.36 32.88
CA LEU A 924 17.88 19.99 34.21
C LEU A 924 17.45 21.05 35.24
N ARG A 925 17.07 20.61 36.43
CA ARG A 925 16.72 21.47 37.58
C ARG A 925 17.92 21.62 38.51
N GLU A 926 18.53 22.80 38.50
CA GLU A 926 19.24 23.31 39.68
C GLU A 926 18.30 24.19 40.52
N LYS A 927 18.79 24.89 41.56
CA LYS A 927 17.95 25.73 42.45
C LYS A 927 17.53 27.06 41.77
N GLY A 928 16.67 26.96 40.76
CA GLY A 928 16.14 28.09 39.97
C GLY A 928 14.93 27.73 39.09
N THR A 929 14.64 28.58 38.11
CA THR A 929 13.62 28.31 37.06
C THR A 929 14.34 27.99 35.74
N SER A 930 14.17 26.77 35.22
CA SER A 930 14.77 26.38 33.94
C SER A 930 13.81 26.73 32.79
N ARG A 931 14.29 27.50 31.81
CA ARG A 931 13.54 27.92 30.62
C ARG A 931 14.21 27.42 29.33
N LEU A 932 13.40 26.96 28.39
CA LEU A 932 13.78 26.62 27.03
C LEU A 932 13.16 27.64 26.07
N THR A 933 13.98 28.30 25.25
CA THR A 933 13.48 29.14 24.14
C THR A 933 13.64 28.36 22.84
N LEU A 934 12.53 28.05 22.18
CA LEU A 934 12.50 27.50 20.84
C LEU A 934 12.32 28.67 19.86
N VAL A 935 13.21 28.79 18.89
CA VAL A 935 13.09 29.78 17.82
C VAL A 935 12.58 29.06 16.57
N VAL A 936 11.44 29.49 16.03
CA VAL A 936 10.83 28.89 14.85
C VAL A 936 10.95 29.86 13.67
N CYS A 937 11.81 29.52 12.72
CA CYS A 937 11.83 30.16 11.40
C CYS A 937 10.67 29.57 10.57
N PHE A 938 9.95 30.43 9.85
CA PHE A 938 8.87 30.02 8.96
C PHE A 938 9.27 30.26 7.50
N ASP A 939 9.17 29.22 6.68
CA ASP A 939 9.41 29.22 5.24
C ASP A 939 8.21 28.51 4.61
N PHE A 940 7.20 29.29 4.17
CA PHE A 940 5.83 28.81 3.99
C PHE A 940 5.17 29.41 2.75
N SER A 941 5.43 28.77 1.60
CA SER A 941 4.88 29.12 0.28
C SER A 941 3.34 28.98 0.12
N PHE A 942 2.58 28.91 1.23
CA PHE A 942 1.13 28.83 1.29
C PHE A 942 0.60 29.87 2.29
N ILE A 943 -0.06 30.91 1.78
CA ILE A 943 -0.57 32.04 2.58
C ILE A 943 -1.91 31.67 3.22
N LEU A 944 -2.09 31.96 4.52
CA LEU A 944 -3.37 31.82 5.22
C LEU A 944 -3.48 32.76 6.43
N MET A 945 -3.59 34.08 6.18
CA MET A 945 -3.91 35.10 7.20
C MET A 945 -5.25 35.80 6.89
N VAL A 946 -6.35 35.25 7.42
CA VAL A 946 -7.57 36.00 7.77
C VAL A 946 -8.20 35.31 9.00
N PRO A 947 -8.70 36.02 10.02
CA PRO A 947 -9.42 35.41 11.15
C PRO A 947 -10.82 34.88 10.75
N PRO A 948 -11.43 33.98 11.55
CA PRO A 948 -10.95 33.43 12.82
C PRO A 948 -10.39 32.00 12.63
N ASN A 949 -9.08 31.91 12.42
CA ASN A 949 -8.36 30.64 12.49
C ASN A 949 -7.83 30.47 13.92
N GLU A 950 -8.14 29.35 14.58
CA GLU A 950 -7.59 29.07 15.92
C GLU A 950 -6.16 28.52 15.77
N LEU A 951 -5.21 29.09 16.51
CA LEU A 951 -3.93 28.43 16.76
C LEU A 951 -4.10 27.46 17.94
N GLU A 952 -3.81 26.18 17.69
CA GLU A 952 -3.79 25.15 18.71
C GLU A 952 -2.35 24.67 18.92
N LEU A 953 -1.86 24.78 20.15
CA LEU A 953 -0.52 24.41 20.55
C LEU A 953 -0.57 23.19 21.48
N GLU A 954 0.27 22.20 21.24
CA GLU A 954 0.37 21.00 22.06
C GLU A 954 1.83 20.75 22.45
N VAL A 955 2.07 20.51 23.74
CA VAL A 955 3.40 20.28 24.29
C VAL A 955 3.42 18.93 25.01
N SER A 956 4.36 18.05 24.67
CA SER A 956 4.55 16.76 25.33
C SER A 956 5.84 16.78 26.16
N LEU A 957 5.68 16.65 27.48
CA LEU A 957 6.79 16.56 28.43
C LEU A 957 6.82 15.18 29.09
N THR A 958 8.00 14.67 29.40
CA THR A 958 8.20 13.49 30.25
C THR A 958 9.03 13.86 31.47
N VAL A 959 8.61 13.39 32.65
CA VAL A 959 9.38 13.50 33.90
C VAL A 959 9.55 12.10 34.49
N ALA A 960 10.80 11.68 34.71
CA ALA A 960 11.21 10.30 34.92
C ALA A 960 10.69 9.34 33.82
N GLU A 961 9.49 8.80 34.00
CA GLU A 961 8.82 7.89 33.05
C GLU A 961 7.40 8.33 32.67
N GLU A 962 6.91 9.44 33.23
CA GLU A 962 5.53 9.88 33.04
C GLU A 962 5.45 10.95 31.96
N THR A 963 4.96 10.56 30.79
CA THR A 963 4.65 11.48 29.68
C THR A 963 3.29 12.13 29.91
N LYS A 964 3.26 13.47 29.90
CA LYS A 964 2.02 14.26 29.94
C LYS A 964 1.97 15.20 28.74
N GLU A 965 0.85 15.15 28.03
CA GLU A 965 0.53 16.06 26.93
C GLU A 965 -0.35 17.20 27.45
N PHE A 966 -0.03 18.41 27.00
CA PHE A 966 -0.74 19.63 27.37
C PHE A 966 -1.27 20.29 26.11
N LYS A 967 -2.60 20.39 26.00
CA LYS A 967 -3.30 21.00 24.87
C LYS A 967 -3.72 22.42 25.23
N LEU A 968 -3.23 23.39 24.47
CA LEU A 968 -3.48 24.81 24.59
C LEU A 968 -4.33 25.22 23.38
N ILE A 969 -5.59 25.52 23.66
CA ILE A 969 -6.54 26.03 22.68
C ILE A 969 -6.78 27.49 23.02
N ASP A 970 -6.68 28.37 22.03
CA ASP A 970 -7.03 29.77 22.18
C ASP A 970 -8.55 29.93 22.37
N GLU A 971 -8.99 30.96 23.09
CA GLU A 971 -10.40 31.33 23.08
C GLU A 971 -10.65 32.32 21.93
N PRO A 972 -11.78 32.24 21.21
CA PRO A 972 -12.01 33.09 20.04
C PRO A 972 -12.12 34.56 20.46
N TYR A 973 -11.02 35.29 20.28
CA TYR A 973 -10.90 36.71 20.61
C TYR A 973 -12.04 37.53 20.00
N LYS A 974 -12.73 38.30 20.85
CA LYS A 974 -13.73 39.28 20.42
C LYS A 974 -13.03 40.51 19.86
N TYR A 975 -13.05 40.64 18.53
CA TYR A 975 -12.88 41.87 17.75
C TYR A 975 -11.59 42.69 17.94
N ILE A 976 -10.90 42.89 16.83
CA ILE A 976 -10.38 44.21 16.45
C ILE A 976 -11.10 44.59 15.16
N GLU A 977 -11.54 45.84 15.05
CA GLU A 977 -12.35 46.33 13.93
C GLU A 977 -11.50 46.77 12.73
N THR A 978 -12.17 47.03 11.61
CA THR A 978 -11.64 47.75 10.42
C THR A 978 -10.44 47.13 9.68
N CYS A 979 -10.70 46.08 8.89
CA CYS A 979 -10.09 45.99 7.56
C CYS A 979 -10.97 45.16 6.59
N PRO A 980 -11.40 45.68 5.42
CA PRO A 980 -12.18 44.93 4.44
C PRO A 980 -11.28 44.00 3.60
N ALA A 981 -10.62 43.04 4.25
CA ALA A 981 -9.79 42.03 3.61
C ALA A 981 -10.68 40.93 2.98
N TYR A 982 -10.92 41.02 1.67
CA TYR A 982 -11.85 40.13 0.96
C TYR A 982 -11.39 38.67 0.93
N LEU A 983 -12.23 37.80 1.47
CA LEU A 983 -11.94 36.38 1.73
C LEU A 983 -12.00 35.52 0.46
N GLY A 984 -10.84 35.36 -0.19
CA GLY A 984 -10.43 34.03 -0.63
C GLY A 984 -10.00 33.23 0.60
N ALA A 985 -10.63 32.07 0.84
CA ALA A 985 -10.39 31.22 2.02
C ALA A 985 -9.20 30.25 1.84
#